data_AF-A0A8H8S129-F1
#
_entry.id   AF-A0A8H8S129-F1
#
_cell.length_a   1.000
_cell.length_b   1.000
_cell.length_c   1.000
_cell.angle_alpha   90.00
_cell.angle_beta   90.00
_cell.angle_gamma   90.00
#
_symmetry.space_group_name_H-M   'P 1'
#
loop_
_entity.id
_entity.type
_entity.pdbx_description
1 polymer ?
#
loop_
_entity_poly.entity_id
_entity_poly.type
_entity_poly.pdbx_seq_one_letter_code
_entity_poly.pdbx_strand_id
1 'polypeptide(L)'
;MGLGKTLSFIAYMVVERQLSCLWQQVEKSRQLKNGQHLPEGVNSAIPCPSGPKAGWIACPCTPLNVTSRLWPKSGLRLACVPSALVRSWWEQWKTHVDTGVAELALNIIVDHKGAFDNNSTSEDLLSKSDSGRSKTRSAAERYKGRGGQGDDTAKPYQDGWLVLTTKENFPTWVKHFQYDGMVKADGVGNWKKGKRVNLVFGVAMIDECHEDLTRNTGRNKILLDLPPANSPFVWGYSGTPISQSPRGLEGVLWAIERHTQSHGAKHSNYPQFSWATLNKISIDFNNQKDSKSISNDGIDKVLEKFKPFLRTFVLRRDQNTKWFGHPLIKLKPHIHQDIRLKQINPLFTPQQIEAFEASYQSEKDELLAKLQEKFDNEPEARRSNTRPTQLAFNTLCAKSWRSSLLATFPFLLNVATSGPDSQMSLTDQEALFLRGSDNKEKDNGYFRNLTSITEHSPKALWLYEFIHSLEGKKDVNGEEEKLLIITQFPQVAFILKLFISAYFPSKSDRVGLVTGRMTLKEKSETINAFTGKEKTASKRDVQILIGTTRLLGVGLQLTRAANIVLMEPDHHFVRELQGYARVHRIGQKNKLSCSYRLIDESSEIEGMVLRRQADRREFPGRRVVGGMEGGRGGEGDAGPEGT
;
A
#
# COMPACT_ATOMS: atom_id res chain seq x y z
N MET A 1 9.86 -5.45 4.95
CA MET A 1 8.96 -4.84 3.94
C MET A 1 9.49 -5.15 2.54
N GLY A 2 8.60 -5.36 1.56
CA GLY A 2 9.01 -5.60 0.16
C GLY A 2 9.72 -4.38 -0.45
N LEU A 3 10.81 -4.61 -1.19
CA LEU A 3 11.68 -3.57 -1.72
C LEU A 3 11.38 -3.29 -3.21
N GLY A 4 11.43 -2.01 -3.61
CA GLY A 4 11.48 -1.61 -5.01
C GLY A 4 10.26 -1.93 -5.88
N LYS A 5 9.03 -1.99 -5.33
CA LYS A 5 7.81 -2.42 -6.05
C LYS A 5 7.59 -1.66 -7.37
N THR A 6 7.56 -0.32 -7.32
CA THR A 6 7.36 0.55 -8.48
C THR A 6 8.42 0.35 -9.56
N LEU A 7 9.70 0.44 -9.18
CA LEU A 7 10.81 0.27 -10.12
C LEU A 7 10.88 -1.14 -10.70
N SER A 8 10.50 -2.17 -9.94
CA SER A 8 10.46 -3.55 -10.43
C SER A 8 9.45 -3.70 -11.57
N PHE A 9 8.27 -3.07 -11.46
CA PHE A 9 7.28 -3.10 -12.53
C PHE A 9 7.73 -2.29 -13.76
N ILE A 10 8.28 -1.09 -13.56
CA ILE A 10 8.80 -0.26 -14.66
C ILE A 10 9.93 -1.00 -15.39
N ALA A 11 10.86 -1.61 -14.66
CA ALA A 11 11.93 -2.41 -15.25
C ALA A 11 11.38 -3.61 -16.03
N TYR A 12 10.41 -4.34 -15.46
CA TYR A 12 9.74 -5.44 -16.14
C TYR A 12 9.12 -5.00 -17.47
N MET A 13 8.46 -3.83 -17.49
CA MET A 13 7.88 -3.27 -18.71
C MET A 13 8.92 -2.95 -19.79
N VAL A 14 10.04 -2.34 -19.41
CA VAL A 14 11.13 -2.02 -20.34
C VAL A 14 11.70 -3.32 -20.92
N VAL A 15 11.94 -4.33 -20.08
CA VAL A 15 12.45 -5.64 -20.49
C VAL A 15 11.47 -6.37 -21.43
N GLU A 16 10.17 -6.40 -21.10
CA GLU A 16 9.15 -6.97 -21.97
C GLU A 16 9.08 -6.26 -23.33
N ARG A 17 9.22 -4.92 -23.36
CA ARG A 17 9.24 -4.17 -24.62
C ARG A 17 10.49 -4.47 -25.43
N GLN A 18 11.66 -4.57 -24.79
CA GLN A 18 12.89 -5.03 -25.46
C GLN A 18 12.70 -6.43 -26.06
N LEU A 19 12.10 -7.35 -25.31
CA LEU A 19 11.82 -8.71 -25.77
C LEU A 19 10.93 -8.70 -27.01
N SER A 20 9.86 -7.91 -27.01
CA SER A 20 8.95 -7.75 -28.14
C SER A 20 9.65 -7.18 -29.38
N CYS A 21 10.41 -6.09 -29.24
CA CYS A 21 11.19 -5.50 -30.33
C CYS A 21 12.20 -6.50 -30.92
N LEU A 22 12.91 -7.24 -30.06
CA LEU A 22 13.88 -8.23 -30.49
C LEU A 22 13.21 -9.39 -31.24
N TRP A 23 12.08 -9.91 -30.77
CA TRP A 23 11.33 -10.95 -31.48
C TRP A 23 10.85 -10.47 -32.85
N GLN A 24 10.33 -9.24 -32.95
CA GLN A 24 9.92 -8.64 -34.22
C GLN A 24 11.11 -8.52 -35.21
N GLN A 25 12.30 -8.14 -34.71
CA GLN A 25 13.51 -8.08 -35.54
C GLN A 25 13.98 -9.45 -36.00
N VAL A 26 13.95 -10.44 -35.10
CA VAL A 26 14.30 -11.83 -35.41
C VAL A 26 13.37 -12.40 -36.47
N GLU A 27 12.06 -12.26 -36.29
CA GLU A 27 11.05 -12.72 -37.26
C GLU A 27 11.22 -12.04 -38.61
N LYS A 28 11.40 -10.71 -38.64
CA LYS A 28 11.62 -9.95 -39.87
C LYS A 28 12.91 -10.38 -40.58
N SER A 29 14.00 -10.58 -39.85
CA SER A 29 15.28 -11.05 -40.41
C SER A 29 15.17 -12.46 -40.99
N ARG A 30 14.46 -13.37 -40.31
CA ARG A 30 14.17 -14.72 -40.79
C ARG A 30 13.33 -14.71 -42.06
N GLN A 31 12.30 -13.86 -42.11
CA GLN A 31 11.47 -13.68 -43.30
C GLN A 31 12.27 -13.13 -44.49
N LEU A 32 13.13 -12.14 -44.25
CA LEU A 32 13.97 -11.52 -45.28
C LEU A 32 15.22 -12.35 -45.64
N LYS A 33 15.54 -13.40 -44.86
CA LYS A 33 16.75 -14.23 -44.99
C LYS A 33 18.05 -13.41 -45.09
N ASN A 34 18.12 -12.30 -44.35
CA ASN A 34 19.20 -11.30 -44.48
C ASN A 34 20.42 -11.57 -43.58
N GLY A 35 20.44 -12.68 -42.83
CA GLY A 35 21.56 -13.10 -41.98
C GLY A 35 21.80 -12.26 -40.71
N GLN A 36 20.95 -11.28 -40.41
CA GLN A 36 21.12 -10.43 -39.21
C GLN A 36 20.81 -11.19 -37.90
N HIS A 37 19.93 -12.19 -37.95
CA HIS A 37 19.61 -13.07 -36.83
C HIS A 37 19.68 -14.54 -37.23
N LEU A 38 19.87 -15.41 -36.24
CA LEU A 38 19.97 -16.85 -36.47
C LEU A 38 18.65 -17.42 -37.05
N PRO A 39 18.74 -18.34 -38.04
CA PRO A 39 17.60 -19.10 -38.53
C PRO A 39 16.88 -19.86 -37.41
N GLU A 40 15.64 -20.25 -37.68
CA GLU A 40 14.87 -21.11 -36.77
C GLU A 40 15.46 -22.53 -36.70
N GLY A 41 15.46 -23.14 -35.52
CA GLY A 41 15.95 -24.52 -35.32
C GLY A 41 17.47 -24.69 -35.20
N VAL A 42 18.26 -23.62 -35.22
CA VAL A 42 19.73 -23.69 -35.03
C VAL A 42 20.04 -24.00 -33.56
N ASN A 43 20.30 -25.26 -33.22
CA ASN A 43 20.69 -25.70 -31.88
C ASN A 43 22.22 -25.70 -31.72
N SER A 44 22.81 -24.52 -31.62
CA SER A 44 24.24 -24.37 -31.34
C SER A 44 24.51 -23.16 -30.45
N ALA A 45 25.66 -23.14 -29.77
CA ALA A 45 26.09 -22.04 -28.90
C ALA A 45 26.53 -20.78 -29.68
N ILE A 46 26.09 -20.64 -30.93
CA ILE A 46 26.49 -19.54 -31.81
C ILE A 46 25.85 -18.23 -31.31
N PRO A 47 26.63 -17.15 -31.14
CA PRO A 47 26.09 -15.85 -30.77
C PRO A 47 25.24 -15.25 -31.90
N CYS A 48 24.32 -14.36 -31.55
CA CYS A 48 23.55 -13.59 -32.54
C CYS A 48 24.51 -12.83 -33.50
N PRO A 49 24.34 -12.93 -34.83
CA PRO A 49 25.18 -12.21 -35.80
C PRO A 49 25.16 -10.68 -35.63
N SER A 50 24.04 -10.11 -35.19
CA SER A 50 23.92 -8.68 -34.88
C SER A 50 24.66 -8.23 -33.61
N GLY A 51 25.25 -9.18 -32.86
CA GLY A 51 25.94 -8.89 -31.61
C GLY A 51 25.03 -8.45 -30.46
N PRO A 52 25.59 -8.25 -29.25
CA PRO A 52 24.87 -7.68 -28.13
C PRO A 52 24.69 -6.16 -28.30
N LYS A 53 23.56 -5.64 -27.82
CA LYS A 53 23.27 -4.20 -27.79
C LYS A 53 23.36 -3.69 -26.35
N ALA A 54 24.13 -2.64 -26.14
CA ALA A 54 24.35 -2.09 -24.79
C ALA A 54 23.02 -1.67 -24.14
N GLY A 55 22.80 -2.10 -22.90
CA GLY A 55 21.56 -1.83 -22.16
C GLY A 55 20.34 -2.67 -22.58
N TRP A 56 20.51 -3.62 -23.50
CA TRP A 56 19.44 -4.52 -23.94
C TRP A 56 19.63 -5.93 -23.39
N ILE A 57 18.51 -6.62 -23.18
CA ILE A 57 18.52 -8.06 -22.90
C ILE A 57 19.08 -8.85 -24.08
N ALA A 58 19.52 -10.08 -23.78
CA ALA A 58 20.11 -10.96 -24.78
C ALA A 58 19.11 -11.32 -25.88
N CYS A 59 19.58 -11.42 -27.13
CA CYS A 59 18.73 -11.69 -28.29
C CYS A 59 18.06 -13.08 -28.19
N PRO A 60 16.74 -13.21 -28.47
CA PRO A 60 16.03 -14.48 -28.39
C PRO A 60 16.35 -15.45 -29.53
N CYS A 61 17.07 -15.03 -30.59
CA CYS A 61 17.45 -15.96 -31.67
C CYS A 61 18.51 -16.98 -31.25
N THR A 62 19.25 -16.72 -30.16
CA THR A 62 20.23 -17.66 -29.60
C THR A 62 19.54 -18.59 -28.59
N PRO A 63 19.48 -19.91 -28.82
CA PRO A 63 18.70 -20.84 -27.99
C PRO A 63 19.16 -20.99 -26.53
N LEU A 64 20.42 -20.66 -26.25
CA LEU A 64 20.97 -20.71 -24.89
C LEU A 64 20.55 -19.52 -24.02
N ASN A 65 20.11 -18.42 -24.64
CA ASN A 65 19.63 -17.27 -23.90
C ASN A 65 18.26 -17.57 -23.28
N VAL A 66 18.05 -17.12 -22.04
CA VAL A 66 16.74 -17.24 -21.36
C VAL A 66 15.62 -16.63 -22.21
N THR A 67 15.90 -15.53 -22.91
CA THR A 67 14.95 -14.82 -23.78
C THR A 67 14.42 -15.66 -24.94
N SER A 68 15.14 -16.69 -25.40
CA SER A 68 14.66 -17.62 -26.43
C SER A 68 13.46 -18.46 -25.98
N ARG A 69 13.28 -18.60 -24.66
CA ARG A 69 12.18 -19.36 -24.03
C ARG A 69 11.04 -18.45 -23.56
N LEU A 70 11.16 -17.14 -23.79
CA LEU A 70 10.18 -16.15 -23.36
C LEU A 70 9.40 -15.63 -24.56
N TRP A 71 8.07 -15.59 -24.42
CA TRP A 71 7.15 -15.09 -25.43
C TRP A 71 6.67 -13.69 -25.06
N PRO A 72 6.84 -12.68 -25.93
CA PRO A 72 6.44 -11.31 -25.63
C PRO A 72 4.92 -11.23 -25.49
N LYS A 73 4.45 -10.44 -24.52
CA LYS A 73 3.02 -10.21 -24.34
C LYS A 73 2.56 -9.01 -25.14
N SER A 74 1.80 -9.19 -26.22
CA SER A 74 1.26 -8.06 -26.99
C SER A 74 0.21 -7.26 -26.19
N GLY A 75 -0.05 -6.00 -26.53
CA GLY A 75 -1.14 -5.20 -25.94
C GLY A 75 -0.73 -4.32 -24.76
N LEU A 76 -1.67 -3.49 -24.29
CA LEU A 76 -1.44 -2.46 -23.29
C LEU A 76 -0.93 -3.03 -21.96
N ARG A 77 -0.20 -2.19 -21.23
CA ARG A 77 0.28 -2.47 -19.87
C ARG A 77 -0.56 -1.67 -18.88
N LEU A 78 -1.02 -2.28 -17.81
CA LEU A 78 -1.84 -1.62 -16.78
C LEU A 78 -1.16 -1.65 -15.41
N ALA A 79 -1.09 -0.50 -14.76
CA ALA A 79 -0.80 -0.36 -13.34
C ALA A 79 -1.98 0.33 -12.65
N CYS A 80 -2.69 -0.40 -11.80
CA CYS A 80 -3.74 0.16 -10.95
C CYS A 80 -3.19 0.38 -9.53
N VAL A 81 -3.09 1.64 -9.11
CA VAL A 81 -2.40 2.05 -7.87
C VAL A 81 -3.34 2.85 -6.97
N PRO A 82 -3.07 2.97 -5.66
CA PRO A 82 -3.78 3.92 -4.81
C PRO A 82 -3.61 5.36 -5.33
N SER A 83 -4.66 6.19 -5.22
CA SER A 83 -4.66 7.56 -5.78
C SER A 83 -3.53 8.44 -5.25
N ALA A 84 -3.14 8.23 -3.99
CA ALA A 84 -2.00 8.92 -3.37
C ALA A 84 -0.65 8.60 -4.04
N LEU A 85 -0.53 7.49 -4.77
CA LEU A 85 0.74 7.03 -5.34
C LEU A 85 0.92 7.40 -6.81
N VAL A 86 -0.12 7.88 -7.49
CA VAL A 86 -0.08 8.17 -8.94
C VAL A 86 1.07 9.12 -9.29
N ARG A 87 1.23 10.23 -8.57
CA ARG A 87 2.28 11.22 -8.84
C ARG A 87 3.67 10.60 -8.66
N SER A 88 3.88 9.87 -7.56
CA SER A 88 5.13 9.15 -7.29
C SER A 88 5.47 8.15 -8.40
N TRP A 89 4.49 7.38 -8.87
CA TRP A 89 4.67 6.47 -10.00
C TRP A 89 5.09 7.19 -11.29
N TRP A 90 4.46 8.32 -11.59
CA TRP A 90 4.81 9.14 -12.76
C TRP A 90 6.21 9.75 -12.65
N GLU A 91 6.61 10.25 -11.48
CA GLU A 91 7.96 10.78 -11.24
C GLU A 91 9.03 9.69 -11.42
N GLN A 92 8.76 8.47 -10.92
CA GLN A 92 9.65 7.33 -11.12
C GLN A 92 9.77 6.96 -12.61
N TRP A 93 8.67 7.00 -13.37
CA TRP A 93 8.73 6.83 -14.83
C TRP A 93 9.63 7.87 -15.48
N LYS A 94 9.39 9.16 -15.22
CA LYS A 94 10.18 10.27 -15.80
C LYS A 94 11.67 10.20 -15.46
N THR A 95 12.00 9.72 -14.26
CA THR A 95 13.39 9.62 -13.79
C THR A 95 14.13 8.44 -14.39
N HIS A 96 13.44 7.31 -14.61
CA HIS A 96 14.11 6.03 -14.88
C HIS A 96 13.83 5.44 -16.26
N VAL A 97 12.85 5.95 -17.00
CA VAL A 97 12.52 5.47 -18.35
C VAL A 97 13.07 6.44 -19.39
N ASP A 98 14.02 5.96 -20.19
CA ASP A 98 14.52 6.67 -21.34
C ASP A 98 13.52 6.59 -22.52
N THR A 99 12.77 7.67 -22.73
CA THR A 99 11.83 7.80 -23.85
C THR A 99 12.50 8.26 -25.15
N GLY A 100 13.81 8.57 -25.13
CA GLY A 100 14.58 8.96 -26.31
C GLY A 100 14.93 7.78 -27.22
N VAL A 101 14.88 6.54 -26.72
CA VAL A 101 15.08 5.33 -27.53
C VAL A 101 13.85 5.08 -28.41
N ALA A 102 13.86 5.68 -29.61
CA ALA A 102 12.75 5.64 -30.56
C ALA A 102 12.23 4.23 -30.88
N GLU A 103 13.12 3.23 -30.87
CA GLU A 103 12.80 1.81 -31.10
C GLU A 103 11.88 1.23 -30.03
N LEU A 104 12.08 1.60 -28.76
CA LEU A 104 11.24 1.13 -27.66
C LEU A 104 9.91 1.87 -27.63
N ALA A 105 9.87 3.13 -28.08
CA ALA A 105 8.66 3.96 -28.16
C ALA A 105 7.79 3.88 -26.90
N LEU A 106 8.42 3.97 -25.72
CA LEU A 106 7.75 3.87 -24.43
C LEU A 106 6.92 5.11 -24.14
N ASN A 107 5.67 4.91 -23.74
CA ASN A 107 4.71 5.97 -23.46
C ASN A 107 3.91 5.66 -22.18
N ILE A 108 3.45 6.70 -21.50
CA ILE A 108 2.59 6.60 -20.32
C ILE A 108 1.31 7.43 -20.49
N ILE A 109 0.17 6.81 -20.17
CA ILE A 109 -1.13 7.45 -20.01
C ILE A 109 -1.41 7.49 -18.52
N VAL A 110 -1.69 8.69 -17.99
CA VAL A 110 -2.07 8.85 -16.59
C VAL A 110 -3.55 9.21 -16.49
N ASP A 111 -4.35 8.25 -16.06
CA ASP A 111 -5.79 8.39 -15.90
C ASP A 111 -6.14 8.88 -14.48
N HIS A 112 -5.59 10.05 -14.13
CA HIS A 112 -5.85 10.70 -12.84
C HIS A 112 -5.46 12.19 -12.87
N LYS A 113 -6.31 13.02 -13.48
CA LYS A 113 -6.04 14.47 -13.66
C LYS A 113 -5.75 15.18 -12.34
N GLY A 114 -6.46 14.85 -11.26
CA GLY A 114 -6.28 15.50 -9.95
C GLY A 114 -4.91 15.31 -9.31
N ALA A 115 -4.02 14.48 -9.89
CA ALA A 115 -2.64 14.34 -9.42
C ALA A 115 -1.68 15.38 -10.00
N PHE A 116 -2.10 16.17 -10.99
CA PHE A 116 -1.27 17.14 -11.73
C PHE A 116 -1.94 18.52 -11.83
N ASP A 117 -1.14 19.58 -11.82
CA ASP A 117 -1.62 20.97 -11.90
C ASP A 117 -1.92 21.41 -13.34
N ASN A 118 -2.76 22.44 -13.51
CA ASN A 118 -3.05 23.04 -14.84
C ASN A 118 -1.83 23.70 -15.51
N ASN A 119 -0.73 23.91 -14.78
CA ASN A 119 0.51 24.53 -15.26
C ASN A 119 1.61 23.52 -15.62
N SER A 120 1.34 22.22 -15.60
CA SER A 120 2.28 21.22 -16.12
C SER A 120 2.54 21.46 -17.62
N THR A 121 3.80 21.44 -18.02
CA THR A 121 4.30 21.84 -19.34
C THR A 121 3.70 21.00 -20.47
N SER A 122 3.78 21.51 -21.71
CA SER A 122 3.36 20.79 -22.93
C SER A 122 4.10 19.46 -23.16
N GLU A 123 5.24 19.24 -22.52
CA GLU A 123 5.96 17.96 -22.52
C GLU A 123 5.44 16.99 -21.43
N ASP A 124 4.79 17.49 -20.37
CA ASP A 124 4.03 16.67 -19.40
C ASP A 124 2.73 16.10 -20.04
N LEU A 125 2.33 16.66 -21.19
CA LEU A 125 1.06 16.44 -21.90
C LEU A 125 1.03 15.28 -22.92
N LEU A 126 1.92 14.28 -22.80
CA LEU A 126 1.70 12.95 -23.40
C LEU A 126 0.55 12.18 -22.71
N SER A 127 0.03 12.70 -21.61
CA SER A 127 -0.82 12.00 -20.64
C SER A 127 -2.27 12.51 -20.54
N LYS A 128 -2.81 13.26 -21.52
CA LYS A 128 -4.26 13.48 -21.55
C LYS A 128 -4.95 12.16 -21.90
N SER A 129 -5.47 11.46 -20.89
CA SER A 129 -6.39 10.32 -21.03
C SER A 129 -7.55 10.62 -21.99
N ASP A 130 -7.88 11.90 -22.17
CA ASP A 130 -8.93 12.40 -23.05
C ASP A 130 -8.50 12.90 -24.42
N SER A 131 -7.21 13.02 -24.74
CA SER A 131 -6.81 13.48 -26.07
C SER A 131 -7.24 12.48 -27.14
N GLY A 132 -7.70 12.97 -28.29
CA GLY A 132 -8.08 12.11 -29.42
C GLY A 132 -6.94 11.18 -29.82
N ARG A 133 -5.69 11.65 -29.77
CA ARG A 133 -4.50 10.87 -30.10
C ARG A 133 -4.26 9.71 -29.13
N SER A 134 -4.36 9.92 -27.82
CA SER A 134 -4.19 8.84 -26.82
C SER A 134 -5.32 7.81 -26.94
N LYS A 135 -6.55 8.25 -27.19
CA LYS A 135 -7.70 7.35 -27.45
C LYS A 135 -7.45 6.50 -28.69
N THR A 136 -7.06 7.09 -29.81
CA THR A 136 -6.80 6.35 -31.06
C THR A 136 -5.60 5.40 -30.95
N ARG A 137 -4.53 5.77 -30.24
CA ARG A 137 -3.35 4.91 -30.08
C ARG A 137 -3.58 3.74 -29.14
N SER A 138 -4.40 3.92 -28.10
CA SER A 138 -4.76 2.85 -27.16
C SER A 138 -5.80 1.89 -27.73
N ALA A 139 -6.57 2.32 -28.74
CA ALA A 139 -7.58 1.50 -29.37
C ALA A 139 -6.96 0.31 -30.12
N ALA A 140 -7.40 -0.89 -29.76
CA ALA A 140 -7.06 -2.14 -30.44
C ALA A 140 -7.56 -2.16 -31.90
N GLU A 141 -7.04 -3.09 -32.69
CA GLU A 141 -7.58 -3.37 -34.00
C GLU A 141 -8.89 -4.16 -33.84
N ARG A 142 -9.98 -3.54 -34.31
CA ARG A 142 -11.31 -4.14 -34.24
C ARG A 142 -11.36 -5.39 -35.11
N TYR A 143 -11.92 -6.46 -34.57
CA TYR A 143 -12.17 -7.67 -35.34
C TYR A 143 -13.17 -7.41 -36.49
N LYS A 144 -12.82 -7.84 -37.72
CA LYS A 144 -13.63 -7.62 -38.93
C LYS A 144 -14.19 -8.90 -39.59
N GLY A 145 -14.11 -10.06 -38.93
CA GLY A 145 -14.57 -11.33 -39.51
C GLY A 145 -16.09 -11.41 -39.71
N ARG A 146 -16.52 -12.32 -40.60
CA ARG A 146 -17.95 -12.59 -40.87
C ARG A 146 -18.68 -12.97 -39.58
N GLY A 147 -19.83 -12.35 -39.33
CA GLY A 147 -20.66 -12.62 -38.15
C GLY A 147 -20.24 -11.87 -36.87
N GLY A 148 -19.16 -11.08 -36.91
CA GLY A 148 -18.73 -10.25 -35.77
C GLY A 148 -18.29 -11.03 -34.52
N GLN A 149 -18.17 -12.35 -34.62
CA GLN A 149 -17.73 -13.26 -33.56
C GLN A 149 -16.20 -13.38 -33.61
N GLY A 150 -15.52 -12.69 -32.70
CA GLY A 150 -14.07 -12.75 -32.59
C GLY A 150 -13.53 -11.63 -31.70
N ASP A 151 -12.37 -11.85 -31.10
CA ASP A 151 -11.74 -10.91 -30.18
C ASP A 151 -10.94 -9.83 -30.91
N ASP A 152 -10.90 -8.63 -30.34
CA ASP A 152 -10.07 -7.54 -30.85
C ASP A 152 -8.59 -7.89 -30.64
N THR A 153 -7.72 -7.36 -31.51
CA THR A 153 -6.29 -7.71 -31.50
C THR A 153 -5.43 -6.50 -31.14
N ALA A 154 -4.38 -6.76 -30.35
CA ALA A 154 -3.43 -5.74 -29.98
C ALA A 154 -2.62 -5.29 -31.21
N LYS A 155 -2.36 -3.98 -31.31
CA LYS A 155 -1.45 -3.44 -32.32
C LYS A 155 0.01 -3.60 -31.89
N PRO A 156 0.98 -3.75 -32.82
CA PRO A 156 2.38 -4.11 -32.51
C PRO A 156 3.17 -3.15 -31.58
N TYR A 157 2.66 -1.94 -31.34
CA TYR A 157 3.30 -0.92 -30.52
C TYR A 157 2.62 -0.69 -29.16
N GLN A 158 1.48 -1.33 -28.90
CA GLN A 158 0.68 -1.06 -27.70
C GLN A 158 1.31 -1.59 -26.40
N ASP A 159 2.17 -2.59 -26.50
CA ASP A 159 3.04 -3.09 -25.43
C ASP A 159 4.09 -2.08 -24.97
N GLY A 160 4.33 -0.99 -25.72
CA GLY A 160 5.10 0.16 -25.28
C GLY A 160 4.32 1.16 -24.42
N TRP A 161 3.02 0.95 -24.19
CA TRP A 161 2.16 1.90 -23.48
C TRP A 161 1.79 1.42 -22.07
N LEU A 162 2.09 2.25 -21.07
CA LEU A 162 1.62 2.11 -19.70
C LEU A 162 0.35 2.92 -19.46
N VAL A 163 -0.72 2.27 -19.02
CA VAL A 163 -1.89 2.91 -18.42
C VAL A 163 -1.71 2.92 -16.90
N LEU A 164 -1.52 4.09 -16.32
CA LEU A 164 -1.47 4.33 -14.89
C LEU A 164 -2.82 4.88 -14.42
N THR A 165 -3.54 4.15 -13.57
CA THR A 165 -4.90 4.48 -13.13
C THR A 165 -5.14 4.09 -11.67
N THR A 166 -6.36 4.33 -11.19
CA THR A 166 -6.83 4.05 -9.83
C THR A 166 -8.12 3.23 -9.87
N LYS A 167 -8.59 2.72 -8.72
CA LYS A 167 -9.83 1.94 -8.67
C LYS A 167 -11.07 2.78 -8.98
N GLU A 168 -11.00 4.07 -8.67
CA GLU A 168 -12.08 5.03 -8.87
C GLU A 168 -12.19 5.46 -10.33
N ASN A 169 -11.07 5.65 -11.03
CA ASN A 169 -11.07 6.25 -12.37
C ASN A 169 -11.22 5.22 -13.49
N PHE A 170 -10.57 4.05 -13.36
CA PHE A 170 -10.53 3.04 -14.43
C PHE A 170 -11.91 2.66 -15.00
N PRO A 171 -12.96 2.41 -14.18
CA PRO A 171 -14.29 2.06 -14.72
C PRO A 171 -14.90 3.14 -15.62
N THR A 172 -14.56 4.42 -15.38
CA THR A 172 -15.03 5.54 -16.20
C THR A 172 -14.19 5.68 -17.46
N TRP A 173 -12.86 5.57 -17.34
CA TRP A 173 -11.94 5.69 -18.47
C TRP A 173 -12.19 4.62 -19.55
N VAL A 174 -12.42 3.37 -19.14
CA VAL A 174 -12.67 2.25 -20.05
C VAL A 174 -13.93 2.47 -20.92
N LYS A 175 -14.93 3.22 -20.43
CA LYS A 175 -16.16 3.51 -21.20
C LYS A 175 -15.88 4.28 -22.49
N HIS A 176 -14.80 5.07 -22.55
CA HIS A 176 -14.43 5.79 -23.78
C HIS A 176 -14.00 4.88 -24.94
N PHE A 177 -13.72 3.61 -24.64
CA PHE A 177 -13.30 2.60 -25.61
C PHE A 177 -14.41 1.60 -25.90
N GLN A 178 -15.62 1.83 -25.39
CA GLN A 178 -16.75 0.94 -25.63
C GLN A 178 -17.39 1.17 -26.99
N TYR A 179 -17.80 0.08 -27.63
CA TYR A 179 -18.54 0.11 -28.88
C TYR A 179 -19.47 -1.11 -28.97
N ASP A 180 -20.49 -1.05 -29.84
CA ASP A 180 -21.42 -2.16 -30.03
C ASP A 180 -20.78 -3.31 -30.81
N GLY A 181 -20.97 -4.54 -30.34
CA GLY A 181 -20.46 -5.74 -31.01
C GLY A 181 -20.91 -7.03 -30.32
N MET A 182 -20.22 -8.14 -30.63
CA MET A 182 -20.47 -9.43 -29.98
C MET A 182 -19.50 -9.61 -28.80
N VAL A 183 -20.03 -10.10 -27.67
CA VAL A 183 -19.27 -10.39 -26.46
C VAL A 183 -19.62 -11.78 -25.93
N LYS A 184 -18.68 -12.39 -25.21
CA LYS A 184 -18.93 -13.57 -24.38
C LYS A 184 -19.05 -13.12 -22.93
N ALA A 185 -20.04 -13.62 -22.18
CA ALA A 185 -20.22 -13.25 -20.77
C ALA A 185 -18.96 -13.57 -19.92
N ASP A 186 -18.35 -14.72 -20.18
CA ASP A 186 -17.29 -15.29 -19.33
C ASP A 186 -16.02 -15.66 -20.12
N GLY A 187 -15.85 -15.13 -21.33
CA GLY A 187 -14.75 -15.53 -22.25
C GLY A 187 -14.92 -16.91 -22.90
N VAL A 188 -15.70 -17.80 -22.29
CA VAL A 188 -15.93 -19.20 -22.75
C VAL A 188 -17.37 -19.46 -23.20
N GLY A 189 -18.32 -18.57 -22.89
CA GLY A 189 -19.74 -18.73 -23.24
C GLY A 189 -20.11 -18.40 -24.69
N ASN A 190 -21.39 -18.56 -25.02
CA ASN A 190 -21.96 -18.20 -26.33
C ASN A 190 -21.84 -16.69 -26.61
N TRP A 191 -21.62 -16.34 -27.88
CA TRP A 191 -21.60 -14.96 -28.32
C TRP A 191 -22.98 -14.31 -28.23
N LYS A 192 -23.05 -13.12 -27.62
CA LYS A 192 -24.27 -12.30 -27.54
C LYS A 192 -23.96 -10.86 -27.95
N LYS A 193 -24.96 -10.13 -28.45
CA LYS A 193 -24.84 -8.69 -28.69
C LYS A 193 -24.60 -7.96 -27.36
N GLY A 194 -23.69 -7.01 -27.35
CA GLY A 194 -23.38 -6.21 -26.16
C GLY A 194 -22.32 -5.12 -26.42
N LYS A 195 -21.89 -4.46 -25.34
CA LYS A 195 -20.82 -3.46 -25.40
C LYS A 195 -19.46 -4.15 -25.30
N ARG A 196 -18.67 -4.05 -26.37
CA ARG A 196 -17.26 -4.47 -26.41
C ARG A 196 -16.37 -3.35 -25.89
N VAL A 197 -15.25 -3.71 -25.29
CA VAL A 197 -14.20 -2.77 -24.89
C VAL A 197 -13.04 -2.90 -25.89
N ASN A 198 -12.75 -1.84 -26.66
CA ASN A 198 -11.71 -1.80 -27.67
C ASN A 198 -10.29 -1.60 -27.07
N LEU A 199 -9.99 -2.31 -25.99
CA LEU A 199 -8.70 -2.31 -25.31
C LEU A 199 -8.27 -3.77 -25.16
N VAL A 200 -7.03 -4.05 -25.54
CA VAL A 200 -6.42 -5.37 -25.39
C VAL A 200 -5.20 -5.22 -24.51
N PHE A 201 -5.20 -5.92 -23.37
CA PHE A 201 -4.11 -5.87 -22.40
C PHE A 201 -3.20 -7.08 -22.54
N GLY A 202 -1.90 -6.87 -22.45
CA GLY A 202 -0.91 -7.95 -22.36
C GLY A 202 -0.46 -8.24 -20.94
N VAL A 203 -0.41 -7.20 -20.11
CA VAL A 203 0.07 -7.25 -18.74
C VAL A 203 -0.76 -6.30 -17.90
N ALA A 204 -1.15 -6.73 -16.70
CA ALA A 204 -1.79 -5.86 -15.73
C ALA A 204 -1.37 -6.18 -14.31
N MET A 205 -1.29 -5.17 -13.46
CA MET A 205 -1.07 -5.38 -12.04
C MET A 205 -1.86 -4.40 -11.18
N ILE A 206 -2.00 -4.79 -9.91
CA ILE A 206 -2.50 -3.92 -8.83
C ILE A 206 -1.40 -3.71 -7.78
N ASP A 207 -1.18 -2.48 -7.34
CA ASP A 207 -0.33 -2.17 -6.19
C ASP A 207 -1.15 -2.15 -4.90
N GLU A 208 -0.51 -2.42 -3.76
CA GLU A 208 -1.12 -2.62 -2.43
C GLU A 208 -2.32 -3.61 -2.45
N CYS A 209 -2.16 -4.75 -3.11
CA CYS A 209 -3.22 -5.75 -3.32
C CYS A 209 -3.83 -6.33 -2.02
N HIS A 210 -3.23 -6.06 -0.86
CA HIS A 210 -3.70 -6.52 0.44
C HIS A 210 -4.89 -5.72 1.01
N GLU A 211 -5.20 -4.54 0.47
CA GLU A 211 -6.34 -3.73 0.95
C GLU A 211 -7.69 -4.28 0.50
N ASP A 212 -7.73 -4.93 -0.66
CA ASP A 212 -8.91 -5.56 -1.23
C ASP A 212 -8.61 -7.06 -1.25
N LEU A 213 -9.01 -7.83 -0.24
CA LEU A 213 -8.71 -9.27 -0.17
C LEU A 213 -9.80 -10.14 -0.80
N THR A 214 -11.02 -9.62 -0.84
CA THR A 214 -12.18 -10.36 -1.31
C THR A 214 -12.24 -10.38 -2.83
N ARG A 215 -12.78 -11.47 -3.36
CA ARG A 215 -13.10 -11.57 -4.78
C ARG A 215 -14.09 -10.47 -5.19
N ASN A 216 -13.94 -9.98 -6.41
CA ASN A 216 -14.87 -9.03 -7.06
C ASN A 216 -15.04 -7.68 -6.36
N THR A 217 -14.12 -7.27 -5.48
CA THR A 217 -14.15 -5.96 -4.82
C THR A 217 -12.90 -5.13 -5.16
N GLY A 218 -13.03 -3.81 -5.03
CA GLY A 218 -11.93 -2.86 -5.12
C GLY A 218 -11.01 -3.05 -6.34
N ARG A 219 -9.70 -3.04 -6.12
CA ARG A 219 -8.68 -3.21 -7.16
C ARG A 219 -8.66 -4.60 -7.78
N ASN A 220 -9.02 -5.66 -7.06
CA ASN A 220 -9.09 -7.00 -7.65
C ASN A 220 -10.15 -7.10 -8.74
N LYS A 221 -11.28 -6.39 -8.57
CA LYS A 221 -12.33 -6.33 -9.58
C LYS A 221 -11.79 -5.78 -10.91
N ILE A 222 -10.85 -4.84 -10.87
CA ILE A 222 -10.23 -4.32 -12.09
C ILE A 222 -9.50 -5.41 -12.86
N LEU A 223 -8.67 -6.21 -12.19
CA LEU A 223 -7.97 -7.32 -12.86
C LEU A 223 -8.97 -8.34 -13.43
N LEU A 224 -10.05 -8.62 -12.72
CA LEU A 224 -11.08 -9.57 -13.17
C LEU A 224 -11.88 -9.06 -14.36
N ASP A 225 -12.22 -7.78 -14.37
CA ASP A 225 -13.04 -7.15 -15.40
C ASP A 225 -12.25 -6.80 -16.68
N LEU A 226 -10.93 -7.04 -16.70
CA LEU A 226 -10.15 -6.84 -17.92
C LEU A 226 -10.71 -7.69 -19.07
N PRO A 227 -10.72 -7.14 -20.30
CA PRO A 227 -11.11 -7.92 -21.47
C PRO A 227 -10.28 -9.21 -21.56
N PRO A 228 -10.91 -10.37 -21.77
CA PRO A 228 -10.19 -11.65 -21.89
C PRO A 228 -9.43 -11.77 -23.22
N ALA A 229 -9.71 -10.88 -24.17
CA ALA A 229 -8.97 -10.75 -25.41
C ALA A 229 -7.48 -10.61 -25.07
N ASN A 230 -6.68 -11.61 -25.47
CA ASN A 230 -5.23 -11.75 -25.23
C ASN A 230 -4.77 -12.30 -23.86
N SER A 231 -5.67 -12.73 -22.96
CA SER A 231 -5.34 -13.38 -21.67
C SER A 231 -4.17 -12.69 -20.94
N PRO A 232 -4.37 -11.46 -20.44
CA PRO A 232 -3.30 -10.66 -19.87
C PRO A 232 -2.58 -11.41 -18.74
N PHE A 233 -1.26 -11.24 -18.68
CA PHE A 233 -0.49 -11.70 -17.52
C PHE A 233 -0.76 -10.77 -16.33
N VAL A 234 -1.37 -11.30 -15.26
CA VAL A 234 -1.85 -10.50 -14.12
C VAL A 234 -1.18 -10.87 -12.80
N TRP A 235 -0.87 -9.88 -11.97
CA TRP A 235 -0.38 -10.10 -10.60
C TRP A 235 -0.65 -8.91 -9.66
N GLY A 236 -0.31 -9.07 -8.38
CA GLY A 236 -0.42 -8.02 -7.36
C GLY A 236 0.90 -7.75 -6.64
N TYR A 237 1.12 -6.49 -6.26
CA TYR A 237 2.20 -6.07 -5.37
C TYR A 237 1.66 -5.77 -3.97
N SER A 238 2.37 -6.26 -2.95
CA SER A 238 2.09 -5.90 -1.56
C SER A 238 3.34 -6.09 -0.71
N GLY A 239 3.57 -5.19 0.25
CA GLY A 239 4.59 -5.40 1.29
C GLY A 239 4.19 -6.51 2.28
N THR A 240 2.89 -6.76 2.40
CA THR A 240 2.24 -7.64 3.37
C THR A 240 1.03 -8.33 2.72
N PRO A 241 1.25 -9.23 1.74
CA PRO A 241 0.17 -9.85 0.97
C PRO A 241 -0.74 -10.74 1.83
N ILE A 242 -0.26 -11.21 2.98
CA ILE A 242 -0.98 -12.09 3.90
C ILE A 242 -0.87 -11.47 5.28
N SER A 243 -2.00 -11.06 5.85
CA SER A 243 -2.07 -10.40 7.16
C SER A 243 -2.77 -11.26 8.22
N GLN A 244 -3.86 -11.93 7.85
CA GLN A 244 -4.74 -12.61 8.82
C GLN A 244 -5.15 -14.03 8.45
N SER A 245 -5.12 -14.37 7.16
CA SER A 245 -5.64 -15.63 6.62
C SER A 245 -5.03 -15.92 5.25
N PRO A 246 -4.93 -17.20 4.83
CA PRO A 246 -4.60 -17.60 3.46
C PRO A 246 -5.43 -16.90 2.37
N ARG A 247 -6.63 -16.41 2.71
CA ARG A 247 -7.48 -15.58 1.83
C ARG A 247 -6.79 -14.33 1.27
N GLY A 248 -5.65 -13.93 1.83
CA GLY A 248 -4.82 -12.84 1.30
C GLY A 248 -4.51 -12.94 -0.20
N LEU A 249 -4.44 -14.16 -0.75
CA LEU A 249 -4.14 -14.41 -2.17
C LEU A 249 -5.39 -14.52 -3.06
N GLU A 250 -6.59 -14.55 -2.47
CA GLU A 250 -7.83 -14.96 -3.15
C GLU A 250 -8.14 -14.09 -4.37
N GLY A 251 -8.10 -12.76 -4.21
CA GLY A 251 -8.48 -11.82 -5.26
C GLY A 251 -7.59 -11.88 -6.51
N VAL A 252 -6.27 -11.95 -6.32
CA VAL A 252 -5.30 -12.04 -7.43
C VAL A 252 -5.34 -13.42 -8.07
N LEU A 253 -5.41 -14.49 -7.26
CA LEU A 253 -5.50 -15.86 -7.78
C LEU A 253 -6.73 -16.03 -8.68
N TRP A 254 -7.89 -15.52 -8.26
CA TRP A 254 -9.10 -15.58 -9.05
C TRP A 254 -8.98 -14.87 -10.41
N ALA A 255 -8.26 -13.74 -10.45
CA ALA A 255 -7.98 -13.04 -11.70
C ALA A 255 -7.07 -13.86 -12.63
N ILE A 256 -6.03 -14.50 -12.08
CA ILE A 256 -5.14 -15.40 -12.83
C ILE A 256 -5.97 -16.54 -13.45
N GLU A 257 -6.86 -17.16 -12.69
CA GLU A 257 -7.69 -18.27 -13.18
C GLU A 257 -8.62 -17.87 -14.32
N ARG A 258 -9.34 -16.76 -14.17
CA ARG A 258 -10.29 -16.26 -15.18
C ARG A 258 -9.61 -16.03 -16.53
N HIS A 259 -8.44 -15.39 -16.52
CA HIS A 259 -7.71 -15.08 -17.75
C HIS A 259 -7.09 -16.33 -18.37
N THR A 260 -6.63 -17.28 -17.56
CA THR A 260 -6.10 -18.57 -18.04
C THR A 260 -7.19 -19.42 -18.73
N GLN A 261 -8.40 -19.50 -18.17
CA GLN A 261 -9.50 -20.29 -18.72
C GLN A 261 -10.00 -19.76 -20.09
N SER A 262 -9.92 -18.45 -20.31
CA SER A 262 -10.45 -17.79 -21.50
C SER A 262 -9.69 -18.13 -22.80
N HIS A 263 -8.51 -18.74 -22.72
CA HIS A 263 -7.71 -19.16 -23.89
C HIS A 263 -7.67 -20.69 -24.10
N GLY A 264 -8.65 -21.42 -23.56
CA GLY A 264 -8.75 -22.87 -23.77
C GLY A 264 -7.71 -23.70 -23.01
N ALA A 265 -6.82 -23.07 -22.24
CA ALA A 265 -6.03 -23.75 -21.23
C ALA A 265 -6.99 -24.25 -20.14
N LYS A 266 -7.30 -25.55 -20.17
CA LYS A 266 -8.04 -26.18 -19.08
C LYS A 266 -7.20 -26.02 -17.81
N HIS A 267 -7.86 -25.64 -16.72
CA HIS A 267 -7.32 -25.65 -15.36
C HIS A 267 -6.73 -27.02 -14.96
N SER A 268 -7.00 -28.07 -15.75
CA SER A 268 -6.58 -29.45 -15.55
C SER A 268 -5.08 -29.67 -15.37
N ASN A 269 -4.22 -28.76 -15.82
CA ASN A 269 -2.78 -28.99 -15.67
C ASN A 269 -2.31 -28.79 -14.22
N TYR A 270 -3.01 -27.97 -13.42
CA TYR A 270 -2.63 -27.67 -12.03
C TYR A 270 -3.82 -27.49 -11.06
N PRO A 271 -4.73 -28.48 -10.93
CA PRO A 271 -5.93 -28.37 -10.08
C PRO A 271 -5.62 -28.12 -8.59
N GLN A 272 -4.43 -28.53 -8.12
CA GLN A 272 -3.94 -28.28 -6.77
C GLN A 272 -3.76 -26.79 -6.45
N PHE A 273 -3.59 -25.95 -7.48
CA PHE A 273 -3.38 -24.51 -7.34
C PHE A 273 -4.65 -23.69 -7.62
N SER A 274 -5.82 -24.33 -7.55
CA SER A 274 -7.08 -23.64 -7.78
C SER A 274 -7.54 -22.77 -6.61
N TRP A 275 -8.36 -21.76 -6.91
CA TRP A 275 -9.11 -20.97 -5.93
C TRP A 275 -9.97 -21.87 -5.06
N ALA A 276 -10.59 -22.91 -5.64
CA ALA A 276 -11.39 -23.86 -4.88
C ALA A 276 -10.56 -24.56 -3.80
N THR A 277 -9.32 -24.95 -4.13
CA THR A 277 -8.36 -25.51 -3.17
C THR A 277 -7.93 -24.47 -2.12
N LEU A 278 -7.60 -23.24 -2.53
CA LEU A 278 -7.27 -22.16 -1.59
C LEU A 278 -8.42 -21.84 -0.62
N ASN A 279 -9.66 -21.87 -1.11
CA ASN A 279 -10.86 -21.63 -0.31
C ASN A 279 -11.03 -22.74 0.74
N LYS A 280 -10.80 -24.01 0.39
CA LYS A 280 -10.77 -25.12 1.36
C LYS A 280 -9.71 -24.91 2.44
N ILE A 281 -8.48 -24.58 2.05
CA ILE A 281 -7.39 -24.26 2.99
C ILE A 281 -7.78 -23.11 3.92
N SER A 282 -8.43 -22.08 3.39
CA SER A 282 -8.89 -20.92 4.16
C SER A 282 -10.01 -21.27 5.14
N ILE A 283 -10.92 -22.17 4.76
CA ILE A 283 -11.96 -22.69 5.65
C ILE A 283 -11.34 -23.55 6.75
N ASP A 284 -10.44 -24.48 6.40
CA ASP A 284 -9.70 -25.30 7.36
C ASP A 284 -8.96 -24.41 8.37
N PHE A 285 -8.28 -23.36 7.91
CA PHE A 285 -7.59 -22.38 8.76
C PHE A 285 -8.54 -21.72 9.76
N ASN A 286 -9.69 -21.23 9.28
CA ASN A 286 -10.68 -20.58 10.13
C ASN A 286 -11.26 -21.56 11.17
N ASN A 287 -11.56 -22.81 10.77
CA ASN A 287 -12.06 -23.83 11.68
C ASN A 287 -11.06 -24.15 12.80
N GLN A 288 -9.76 -24.22 12.49
CA GLN A 288 -8.73 -24.42 13.50
C GLN A 288 -8.61 -23.20 14.42
N LYS A 289 -8.66 -21.99 13.86
CA LYS A 289 -8.60 -20.73 14.60
C LYS A 289 -9.79 -20.55 15.56
N ASP A 290 -10.97 -20.95 15.13
CA ASP A 290 -12.23 -20.77 15.88
C ASP A 290 -12.50 -21.96 16.84
N SER A 291 -11.61 -22.96 16.87
CA SER A 291 -11.72 -24.11 17.79
C SER A 291 -11.45 -23.71 19.25
N LYS A 292 -12.15 -24.35 20.19
CA LYS A 292 -12.02 -24.09 21.65
C LYS A 292 -10.61 -24.37 22.18
N SER A 293 -9.84 -25.21 21.51
CA SER A 293 -8.43 -25.49 21.79
C SER A 293 -7.64 -25.45 20.49
N ILE A 294 -6.91 -24.35 20.24
CA ILE A 294 -6.06 -24.24 19.06
C ILE A 294 -5.00 -25.34 19.14
N SER A 295 -5.09 -26.32 18.25
CA SER A 295 -4.05 -27.35 18.08
C SER A 295 -2.97 -26.79 17.17
N ASN A 296 -1.74 -26.70 17.68
CA ASN A 296 -0.58 -26.35 16.85
C ASN A 296 -0.43 -27.33 15.67
N ASP A 297 -0.69 -28.62 15.89
CA ASP A 297 -0.70 -29.65 14.84
C ASP A 297 -1.77 -29.40 13.77
N GLY A 298 -2.94 -28.91 14.16
CA GLY A 298 -4.01 -28.54 13.23
C GLY A 298 -3.63 -27.36 12.34
N ILE A 299 -3.02 -26.32 12.93
CA ILE A 299 -2.51 -25.16 12.18
C ILE A 299 -1.32 -25.55 11.28
N ASP A 300 -0.40 -26.38 11.77
CA ASP A 300 0.75 -26.84 11.00
C ASP A 300 0.32 -27.64 9.76
N LYS A 301 -0.68 -28.50 9.88
CA LYS A 301 -1.29 -29.21 8.73
C LYS A 301 -1.88 -28.26 7.70
N VAL A 302 -2.52 -27.18 8.13
CA VAL A 302 -3.03 -26.15 7.22
C VAL A 302 -1.88 -25.42 6.53
N LEU A 303 -0.81 -25.10 7.27
CA LEU A 303 0.38 -24.46 6.73
C LEU A 303 1.09 -25.33 5.70
N GLU A 304 1.20 -26.65 5.91
CA GLU A 304 1.78 -27.58 4.93
C GLU A 304 0.99 -27.60 3.61
N LYS A 305 -0.35 -27.54 3.67
CA LYS A 305 -1.19 -27.42 2.46
C LYS A 305 -1.04 -26.06 1.78
N PHE A 306 -0.75 -25.00 2.54
CA PHE A 306 -0.66 -23.64 2.02
C PHE A 306 0.74 -23.28 1.47
N LYS A 307 1.81 -23.84 2.02
CA LYS A 307 3.21 -23.63 1.58
C LYS A 307 3.42 -23.78 0.06
N PRO A 308 2.84 -24.78 -0.63
CA PRO A 308 2.93 -24.90 -2.08
C PRO A 308 2.38 -23.67 -2.83
N PHE A 309 1.27 -23.08 -2.37
CA PHE A 309 0.75 -21.84 -2.98
C PHE A 309 1.76 -20.70 -2.86
N LEU A 310 2.37 -20.56 -1.67
CA LEU A 310 3.37 -19.52 -1.44
C LEU A 310 4.57 -19.70 -2.37
N ARG A 311 5.09 -20.93 -2.49
CA ARG A 311 6.25 -21.22 -3.36
C ARG A 311 5.96 -20.99 -4.84
N THR A 312 4.74 -21.29 -5.28
CA THR A 312 4.35 -21.17 -6.69
C THR A 312 3.99 -19.74 -7.09
N PHE A 313 3.26 -19.00 -6.25
CA PHE A 313 2.67 -17.70 -6.63
C PHE A 313 3.31 -16.48 -5.97
N VAL A 314 4.12 -16.65 -4.92
CA VAL A 314 4.63 -15.51 -4.14
C VAL A 314 6.14 -15.42 -4.24
N LEU A 315 6.61 -14.32 -4.84
CA LEU A 315 8.00 -13.90 -4.74
C LEU A 315 8.15 -12.86 -3.62
N ARG A 316 8.91 -13.18 -2.57
CA ARG A 316 9.21 -12.27 -1.46
C ARG A 316 10.71 -12.13 -1.27
N ARG A 317 11.17 -10.87 -1.19
CA ARG A 317 12.54 -10.49 -0.86
C ARG A 317 12.48 -9.37 0.18
N ASP A 318 13.46 -9.35 1.07
CA ASP A 318 13.67 -8.30 2.06
C ASP A 318 15.10 -7.75 1.97
N GLN A 319 15.43 -6.81 2.85
CA GLN A 319 16.75 -6.17 2.87
C GLN A 319 17.90 -7.13 3.16
N ASN A 320 17.61 -8.23 3.86
CA ASN A 320 18.59 -9.22 4.30
C ASN A 320 18.75 -10.38 3.32
N THR A 321 17.83 -10.50 2.36
CA THR A 321 17.88 -11.50 1.30
C THR A 321 19.23 -11.41 0.60
N LYS A 322 19.95 -12.53 0.56
CA LYS A 322 21.30 -12.57 -0.02
C LYS A 322 21.22 -12.58 -1.54
N TRP A 323 22.07 -11.78 -2.16
CA TRP A 323 22.26 -11.69 -3.60
C TRP A 323 23.77 -11.62 -3.86
N PHE A 324 24.30 -12.62 -4.57
CA PHE A 324 25.75 -12.81 -4.76
C PHE A 324 26.56 -12.71 -3.45
N GLY A 325 26.06 -13.32 -2.37
CA GLY A 325 26.74 -13.35 -1.06
C GLY A 325 26.50 -12.12 -0.17
N HIS A 326 25.87 -11.06 -0.68
CA HIS A 326 25.63 -9.81 0.07
C HIS A 326 24.14 -9.54 0.28
N PRO A 327 23.72 -8.84 1.36
CA PRO A 327 22.35 -8.38 1.50
C PRO A 327 21.94 -7.51 0.31
N LEU A 328 20.72 -7.71 -0.22
CA LEU A 328 20.19 -6.92 -1.34
C LEU A 328 20.31 -5.42 -1.11
N ILE A 329 20.04 -4.97 0.11
CA ILE A 329 20.10 -3.56 0.48
C ILE A 329 20.64 -3.41 1.90
N LYS A 330 21.73 -2.67 2.04
CA LYS A 330 22.27 -2.26 3.34
C LYS A 330 21.62 -0.96 3.78
N LEU A 331 20.58 -1.04 4.62
CA LEU A 331 20.00 0.14 5.26
C LEU A 331 20.90 0.66 6.38
N LYS A 332 20.77 1.96 6.68
CA LYS A 332 21.40 2.57 7.85
C LYS A 332 20.73 2.03 9.12
N PRO A 333 21.44 1.99 10.27
CA PRO A 333 20.86 1.58 11.54
C PRO A 333 19.56 2.32 11.88
N HIS A 334 18.65 1.60 12.53
CA HIS A 334 17.39 2.14 13.03
C HIS A 334 17.10 1.58 14.42
N ILE A 335 16.73 2.46 15.36
CA ILE A 335 16.39 2.09 16.73
C ILE A 335 14.89 2.35 16.93
N HIS A 336 14.20 1.37 17.49
CA HIS A 336 12.81 1.52 17.93
C HIS A 336 12.75 1.55 19.46
N GLN A 337 11.91 2.41 20.02
CA GLN A 337 11.68 2.51 21.46
C GLN A 337 10.19 2.58 21.77
N ASP A 338 9.75 1.70 22.67
CA ASP A 338 8.45 1.80 23.33
C ASP A 338 8.58 2.76 24.52
N ILE A 339 7.90 3.90 24.46
CA ILE A 339 7.88 4.90 25.52
C ILE A 339 6.64 4.66 26.36
N ARG A 340 6.86 4.07 27.54
CA ARG A 340 5.80 3.73 28.51
C ARG A 340 5.57 4.90 29.45
N LEU A 341 4.35 5.41 29.43
CA LEU A 341 3.92 6.57 30.18
C LEU A 341 2.76 6.16 31.09
N LYS A 342 2.68 6.75 32.28
CA LYS A 342 1.57 6.54 33.20
C LYS A 342 0.77 7.82 33.35
N GLN A 343 -0.54 7.68 33.35
CA GLN A 343 -1.43 8.76 33.73
C GLN A 343 -1.26 9.07 35.22
N ILE A 344 -0.81 10.28 35.55
CA ILE A 344 -0.65 10.75 36.94
C ILE A 344 -1.70 11.84 37.28
N ASN A 345 -2.67 12.07 36.38
CA ASN A 345 -3.56 13.21 36.49
C ASN A 345 -4.69 12.99 37.52
N PRO A 346 -4.88 13.89 38.50
CA PRO A 346 -5.97 13.77 39.48
C PRO A 346 -7.37 14.11 38.92
N LEU A 347 -7.47 14.74 37.75
CA LEU A 347 -8.76 15.21 37.18
C LEU A 347 -9.58 14.11 36.52
N PHE A 348 -8.95 12.99 36.14
CA PHE A 348 -9.61 11.86 35.50
C PHE A 348 -8.87 10.58 35.82
N THR A 349 -9.64 9.53 36.14
CA THR A 349 -9.13 8.19 36.41
C THR A 349 -9.31 7.30 35.18
N PRO A 350 -8.44 6.30 34.97
CA PRO A 350 -8.65 5.30 33.90
C PRO A 350 -10.05 4.68 33.93
N GLN A 351 -10.60 4.46 35.13
CA GLN A 351 -11.94 3.92 35.35
C GLN A 351 -13.06 4.84 34.82
N GLN A 352 -12.87 6.17 34.84
CA GLN A 352 -13.84 7.10 34.26
C GLN A 352 -13.82 7.06 32.72
N ILE A 353 -12.65 6.85 32.11
CA ILE A 353 -12.52 6.66 30.66
C ILE A 353 -13.20 5.35 30.25
N GLU A 354 -12.99 4.27 30.99
CA GLU A 354 -13.65 2.99 30.78
C GLU A 354 -15.18 3.09 30.94
N ALA A 355 -15.65 3.79 31.98
CA ALA A 355 -17.07 4.03 32.20
C ALA A 355 -17.70 4.86 31.06
N PHE A 356 -16.98 5.87 30.55
CA PHE A 356 -17.42 6.64 29.39
C PHE A 356 -17.48 5.78 28.11
N GLU A 357 -16.52 4.89 27.89
CA GLU A 357 -16.60 3.94 26.77
C GLU A 357 -17.78 2.97 26.94
N ALA A 358 -18.04 2.52 28.16
CA ALA A 358 -19.15 1.62 28.48
C ALA A 358 -20.53 2.25 28.22
N SER A 359 -20.67 3.58 28.28
CA SER A 359 -21.94 4.23 27.92
C SER A 359 -22.29 4.09 26.43
N TYR A 360 -21.35 3.67 25.58
CA TYR A 360 -21.57 3.38 24.16
C TYR A 360 -21.61 1.88 23.85
N GLN A 361 -21.80 1.03 24.87
CA GLN A 361 -21.85 -0.41 24.69
C GLN A 361 -23.01 -0.85 23.76
N SER A 362 -24.14 -0.15 23.79
CA SER A 362 -25.27 -0.40 22.88
C SER A 362 -24.88 -0.32 21.40
N GLU A 363 -23.99 0.60 21.00
CA GLU A 363 -23.48 0.68 19.62
C GLU A 363 -22.73 -0.60 19.21
N LYS A 364 -22.00 -1.21 20.16
CA LYS A 364 -21.24 -2.45 19.94
C LYS A 364 -22.20 -3.65 19.88
N ASP A 365 -23.22 -3.67 20.73
CA ASP A 365 -24.23 -4.72 20.78
C ASP A 365 -25.09 -4.72 19.51
N GLU A 366 -25.51 -3.54 19.01
CA GLU A 366 -26.20 -3.41 17.73
C GLU A 366 -25.36 -3.90 16.55
N LEU A 367 -24.06 -3.62 16.55
CA LEU A 367 -23.15 -4.11 15.52
C LEU A 367 -23.02 -5.63 15.57
N LEU A 368 -22.93 -6.20 16.78
CA LEU A 368 -22.90 -7.64 16.98
C LEU A 368 -24.21 -8.28 16.50
N ALA A 369 -25.36 -7.69 16.79
CA ALA A 369 -26.67 -8.15 16.32
C ALA A 369 -26.75 -8.16 14.79
N LYS A 370 -26.28 -7.10 14.11
CA LYS A 370 -26.20 -7.04 12.63
C LYS A 370 -25.28 -8.11 12.05
N LEU A 371 -24.15 -8.39 12.72
CA LEU A 371 -23.23 -9.46 12.29
C LEU A 371 -23.86 -10.84 12.45
N GLN A 372 -24.61 -11.04 13.53
CA GLN A 372 -25.35 -12.27 13.80
C GLN A 372 -26.50 -12.46 12.81
N GLU A 373 -27.28 -11.42 12.53
CA GLU A 373 -28.33 -11.45 11.50
C GLU A 373 -27.75 -11.78 10.12
N LYS A 374 -26.63 -11.16 9.75
CA LYS A 374 -25.94 -11.48 8.49
C LYS A 374 -25.47 -12.93 8.46
N PHE A 375 -24.96 -13.46 9.58
CA PHE A 375 -24.58 -14.86 9.69
C PHE A 375 -25.79 -15.79 9.54
N ASP A 376 -26.90 -15.49 10.20
CA ASP A 376 -28.13 -16.28 10.20
C ASP A 376 -28.80 -16.31 8.81
N ASN A 377 -28.58 -15.27 8.00
CA ASN A 377 -29.07 -15.16 6.62
C ASN A 377 -28.07 -15.65 5.54
N GLU A 378 -26.81 -15.92 5.88
CA GLU A 378 -25.81 -16.37 4.90
C GLU A 378 -26.09 -17.84 4.49
N PRO A 379 -26.07 -18.21 3.19
CA PRO A 379 -26.31 -19.59 2.76
C PRO A 379 -25.38 -20.58 3.47
N GLU A 380 -25.86 -21.77 3.85
CA GLU A 380 -25.08 -22.78 4.60
C GLU A 380 -23.71 -23.06 3.98
N ALA A 381 -23.62 -23.12 2.65
CA ALA A 381 -22.37 -23.33 1.91
C ALA A 381 -21.30 -22.22 2.10
N ARG A 382 -21.68 -21.06 2.65
CA ARG A 382 -20.80 -19.89 2.91
C ARG A 382 -20.80 -19.44 4.37
N ARG A 383 -21.70 -19.99 5.19
CA ARG A 383 -21.83 -19.67 6.60
C ARG A 383 -20.61 -20.19 7.36
N SER A 384 -20.09 -19.40 8.29
CA SER A 384 -19.03 -19.87 9.19
C SER A 384 -19.59 -20.95 10.13
N ASN A 385 -18.74 -21.84 10.63
CA ASN A 385 -19.15 -22.85 11.61
C ASN A 385 -19.45 -22.27 12.99
N THR A 386 -19.01 -21.03 13.25
CA THR A 386 -19.18 -20.38 14.54
C THR A 386 -19.96 -19.08 14.37
N ARG A 387 -21.15 -19.05 14.97
CA ARG A 387 -21.94 -17.82 15.08
C ARG A 387 -21.19 -16.82 15.97
N PRO A 388 -21.03 -15.56 15.56
CA PRO A 388 -20.29 -14.58 16.34
C PRO A 388 -20.99 -14.28 17.67
N THR A 389 -20.32 -14.52 18.79
CA THR A 389 -20.81 -14.21 20.14
C THR A 389 -20.27 -12.89 20.69
N GLN A 390 -19.21 -12.37 20.07
CA GLN A 390 -18.56 -11.12 20.44
C GLN A 390 -17.96 -10.46 19.19
N LEU A 391 -17.69 -9.15 19.27
CA LEU A 391 -16.97 -8.46 18.20
C LEU A 391 -15.55 -9.01 18.06
N ALA A 392 -15.12 -9.24 16.83
CA ALA A 392 -13.74 -9.61 16.55
C ALA A 392 -12.79 -8.51 17.05
N PHE A 393 -11.61 -8.89 17.55
CA PHE A 393 -10.62 -8.00 18.16
C PHE A 393 -10.40 -6.67 17.41
N ASN A 394 -10.18 -6.71 16.09
CA ASN A 394 -9.95 -5.48 15.31
C ASN A 394 -11.20 -4.59 15.26
N THR A 395 -12.38 -5.20 15.14
CA THR A 395 -13.66 -4.47 15.14
C THR A 395 -13.91 -3.84 16.51
N LEU A 396 -13.61 -4.58 17.58
CA LEU A 396 -13.68 -4.08 18.95
C LEU A 396 -12.75 -2.88 19.15
N CYS A 397 -11.49 -2.97 18.74
CA CYS A 397 -10.53 -1.86 18.83
C CYS A 397 -10.98 -0.66 17.99
N ALA A 398 -11.41 -0.89 16.74
CA ALA A 398 -11.90 0.17 15.86
C ALA A 398 -13.18 0.84 16.41
N LYS A 399 -13.99 0.14 17.20
CA LYS A 399 -15.19 0.68 17.84
C LYS A 399 -14.91 1.28 19.22
N SER A 400 -13.85 0.87 19.89
CA SER A 400 -13.38 1.42 21.16
C SER A 400 -12.37 2.57 20.95
N TRP A 401 -12.61 3.36 19.91
CA TRP A 401 -11.73 4.42 19.47
C TRP A 401 -11.70 5.58 20.47
N ARG A 402 -12.79 5.81 21.23
CA ARG A 402 -12.89 6.89 22.23
C ARG A 402 -11.87 6.64 23.34
N SER A 403 -11.82 5.43 23.89
CA SER A 403 -10.81 5.03 24.87
C SER A 403 -9.38 5.25 24.38
N SER A 404 -9.10 4.94 23.12
CA SER A 404 -7.76 5.13 22.52
C SER A 404 -7.43 6.61 22.29
N LEU A 405 -8.43 7.41 21.91
CA LEU A 405 -8.29 8.87 21.80
C LEU A 405 -8.02 9.49 23.18
N LEU A 406 -8.76 9.07 24.20
CA LEU A 406 -8.63 9.55 25.57
C LEU A 406 -7.34 9.08 26.25
N ALA A 407 -6.78 7.92 25.88
CA ALA A 407 -5.44 7.51 26.28
C ALA A 407 -4.34 8.46 25.76
N THR A 408 -4.63 9.20 24.67
CA THR A 408 -3.72 10.21 24.13
C THR A 408 -3.98 11.60 24.70
N PHE A 409 -5.24 12.01 24.77
CA PHE A 409 -5.67 13.30 25.33
C PHE A 409 -6.83 13.12 26.31
N PRO A 410 -6.54 12.81 27.58
CA PRO A 410 -7.61 12.38 28.48
C PRO A 410 -8.52 13.50 28.95
N PHE A 411 -8.02 14.75 28.99
CA PHE A 411 -8.84 15.92 29.33
C PHE A 411 -10.01 16.13 28.35
N LEU A 412 -9.96 15.52 27.15
CA LEU A 412 -11.11 15.51 26.23
C LEU A 412 -12.35 14.85 26.84
N LEU A 413 -12.20 14.02 27.88
CA LEU A 413 -13.34 13.50 28.64
C LEU A 413 -14.15 14.66 29.23
N ASN A 414 -13.51 15.59 29.94
CA ASN A 414 -14.17 16.75 30.54
C ASN A 414 -14.77 17.67 29.48
N VAL A 415 -14.09 17.82 28.34
CA VAL A 415 -14.61 18.59 27.20
C VAL A 415 -15.88 17.95 26.65
N ALA A 416 -15.94 16.62 26.59
CA ALA A 416 -17.10 15.88 26.11
C ALA A 416 -18.26 15.82 27.13
N THR A 417 -17.98 15.86 28.45
CA THR A 417 -19.00 15.60 29.48
C THR A 417 -19.43 16.82 30.30
N SER A 418 -18.59 17.85 30.44
CA SER A 418 -18.77 18.83 31.55
C SER A 418 -18.31 20.27 31.28
N GLY A 419 -17.91 20.63 30.05
CA GLY A 419 -17.45 21.99 29.72
C GLY A 419 -18.53 22.95 29.18
N PRO A 420 -18.25 24.26 28.99
CA PRO A 420 -19.12 25.16 28.22
C PRO A 420 -19.30 24.70 26.76
N ASP A 421 -18.31 23.95 26.28
CA ASP A 421 -18.28 23.23 25.00
C ASP A 421 -18.71 21.76 25.15
N SER A 422 -19.55 21.40 26.14
CA SER A 422 -20.03 20.03 26.49
C SER A 422 -20.87 19.32 25.41
N GLN A 423 -20.59 19.58 24.14
CA GLN A 423 -21.24 18.97 22.98
C GLN A 423 -20.23 18.49 21.93
N MET A 424 -18.92 18.43 22.28
CA MET A 424 -17.95 17.79 21.40
C MET A 424 -18.20 16.27 21.36
N SER A 425 -18.71 15.81 20.23
CA SER A 425 -18.88 14.41 19.83
C SER A 425 -17.56 13.64 19.75
N LEU A 426 -16.41 14.34 19.71
CA LEU A 426 -15.05 13.79 19.52
C LEU A 426 -14.89 13.01 18.21
N THR A 427 -15.86 13.06 17.31
CA THR A 427 -15.87 12.28 16.08
C THR A 427 -14.92 12.85 15.05
N ASP A 428 -14.54 12.03 14.07
CA ASP A 428 -13.71 12.49 12.95
C ASP A 428 -14.36 13.65 12.21
N GLN A 429 -15.70 13.75 12.22
CA GLN A 429 -16.45 14.83 11.57
C GLN A 429 -16.14 16.21 12.16
N GLU A 430 -15.79 16.29 13.45
CA GLU A 430 -15.42 17.55 14.08
C GLU A 430 -14.12 18.09 13.51
N ALA A 431 -13.13 17.22 13.33
CA ALA A 431 -11.87 17.59 12.69
C ALA A 431 -12.06 18.08 11.24
N LEU A 432 -13.23 17.81 10.63
CA LEU A 432 -13.54 18.22 9.26
C LEU A 432 -14.07 19.65 9.12
N PHE A 433 -14.56 20.27 10.21
CA PHE A 433 -15.06 21.66 10.22
C PHE A 433 -14.01 22.68 10.67
N LEU A 434 -12.81 22.23 11.04
CA LEU A 434 -11.74 23.06 11.62
C LEU A 434 -10.83 23.72 10.57
N ARG A 435 -11.23 23.71 9.29
CA ARG A 435 -10.55 24.45 8.20
C ARG A 435 -11.24 25.80 7.96
N GLY A 436 -10.54 26.88 8.27
CA GLY A 436 -10.82 28.25 7.82
C GLY A 436 -9.53 29.07 7.90
N SER A 437 -9.50 30.26 7.30
CA SER A 437 -8.42 31.24 7.52
C SER A 437 -8.04 31.34 9.00
N ASP A 438 -6.81 31.75 9.32
CA ASP A 438 -6.21 31.75 10.68
C ASP A 438 -7.12 32.22 11.85
N ASN A 439 -8.22 32.90 11.55
CA ASN A 439 -9.28 33.30 12.46
C ASN A 439 -10.23 32.18 12.93
N LYS A 440 -10.40 31.05 12.22
CA LYS A 440 -11.26 29.92 12.66
C LYS A 440 -10.49 28.79 13.38
N GLU A 441 -9.16 28.70 13.20
CA GLU A 441 -8.34 27.74 13.95
C GLU A 441 -8.31 28.03 15.46
N LYS A 442 -8.55 29.29 15.83
CA LYS A 442 -8.61 29.76 17.22
C LYS A 442 -10.02 29.67 17.85
N ASP A 443 -11.04 29.40 17.04
CA ASP A 443 -12.44 29.39 17.47
C ASP A 443 -13.03 27.98 17.45
N ASN A 444 -12.41 27.06 18.19
CA ASN A 444 -12.91 25.71 18.40
C ASN A 444 -12.59 25.20 19.81
N GLY A 445 -13.37 24.22 20.28
CA GLY A 445 -13.22 23.67 21.63
C GLY A 445 -11.84 23.06 21.90
N TYR A 446 -11.15 22.54 20.88
CA TYR A 446 -9.77 22.05 21.06
C TYR A 446 -8.78 23.20 21.33
N PHE A 447 -8.93 24.34 20.64
CA PHE A 447 -8.09 25.51 20.89
C PHE A 447 -8.39 26.17 22.24
N ARG A 448 -9.67 26.36 22.57
CA ARG A 448 -10.09 26.98 23.84
C ARG A 448 -9.61 26.20 25.06
N ASN A 449 -9.55 24.87 24.93
CA ASN A 449 -9.08 23.98 25.98
C ASN A 449 -7.64 23.48 25.75
N LEU A 450 -6.87 24.07 24.83
CA LEU A 450 -5.59 23.51 24.37
C LEU A 450 -4.59 23.29 25.51
N THR A 451 -4.43 24.28 26.39
CA THR A 451 -3.55 24.19 27.56
C THR A 451 -3.95 23.00 28.42
N SER A 452 -5.21 22.94 28.84
CA SER A 452 -5.73 21.83 29.63
C SER A 452 -5.66 20.49 28.91
N ILE A 453 -5.82 20.43 27.59
CA ILE A 453 -5.70 19.19 26.81
C ILE A 453 -4.25 18.67 26.81
N THR A 454 -3.29 19.57 26.67
CA THR A 454 -1.88 19.24 26.43
C THR A 454 -1.12 19.01 27.73
N GLU A 455 -1.24 19.89 28.72
CA GLU A 455 -0.53 19.78 30.01
C GLU A 455 -0.99 18.57 30.83
N HIS A 456 -2.20 18.08 30.57
CA HIS A 456 -2.76 16.91 31.23
C HIS A 456 -2.55 15.60 30.46
N SER A 457 -1.84 15.63 29.32
CA SER A 457 -1.50 14.45 28.53
C SER A 457 -0.04 14.06 28.77
N PRO A 458 0.25 12.89 29.39
CA PRO A 458 1.63 12.40 29.54
C PRO A 458 2.36 12.28 28.19
N LYS A 459 1.62 11.94 27.12
CA LYS A 459 2.17 11.82 25.76
C LYS A 459 2.55 13.18 25.17
N ALA A 460 1.74 14.21 25.40
CA ALA A 460 2.06 15.57 24.95
C ALA A 460 3.22 16.17 25.75
N LEU A 461 3.30 15.92 27.05
CA LEU A 461 4.44 16.31 27.89
C LEU A 461 5.73 15.64 27.43
N TRP A 462 5.71 14.33 27.17
CA TRP A 462 6.87 13.64 26.60
C TRP A 462 7.27 14.24 25.24
N LEU A 463 6.29 14.52 24.38
CA LEU A 463 6.54 15.11 23.07
C LEU A 463 7.12 16.53 23.17
N TYR A 464 6.69 17.32 24.15
CA TYR A 464 7.26 18.65 24.46
C TYR A 464 8.76 18.55 24.74
N GLU A 465 9.14 17.66 25.67
CA GLU A 465 10.55 17.40 26.01
C GLU A 465 11.32 16.86 24.82
N PHE A 466 10.72 15.95 24.06
CA PHE A 466 11.36 15.36 22.89
C PHE A 466 11.63 16.41 21.81
N ILE A 467 10.68 17.28 21.49
CA ILE A 467 10.88 18.37 20.50
C ILE A 467 11.96 19.34 20.98
N HIS A 468 11.99 19.70 22.27
CA HIS A 468 13.10 20.49 22.85
C HIS A 468 14.45 19.79 22.68
N SER A 469 14.49 18.47 22.90
CA SER A 469 15.72 17.68 22.71
C SER A 469 16.23 17.64 21.27
N LEU A 470 15.39 18.00 20.29
CA LEU A 470 15.77 18.11 18.88
C LEU A 470 16.29 19.50 18.52
N GLU A 471 16.11 20.51 19.37
CA GLU A 471 16.59 21.86 19.10
C GLU A 471 18.12 21.89 18.99
N GLY A 472 18.62 22.53 17.93
CA GLY A 472 20.04 22.57 17.62
C GLY A 472 20.62 21.30 16.99
N LYS A 473 19.88 20.18 16.95
CA LYS A 473 20.32 18.97 16.23
C LYS A 473 20.22 19.18 14.72
N LYS A 474 21.26 18.72 14.03
CA LYS A 474 21.40 18.85 12.58
C LYS A 474 21.44 17.49 11.90
N ASP A 475 20.77 17.40 10.77
CA ASP A 475 20.79 16.25 9.90
C ASP A 475 22.08 16.18 9.06
N VAL A 476 22.19 15.14 8.23
CA VAL A 476 23.37 14.90 7.37
C VAL A 476 23.70 16.04 6.40
N ASN A 477 22.76 16.93 6.10
CA ASN A 477 22.97 18.10 5.24
C ASN A 477 23.31 19.37 6.05
N GLY A 478 23.41 19.30 7.38
CA GLY A 478 23.65 20.47 8.24
C GLY A 478 22.41 21.33 8.50
N GLU A 479 21.25 20.87 8.06
CA GLU A 479 19.93 21.47 8.31
C GLU A 479 19.34 20.92 9.61
N GLU A 480 18.34 21.58 10.19
CA GLU A 480 17.69 21.06 11.39
C GLU A 480 17.03 19.69 11.16
N GLU A 481 17.09 18.83 12.17
CA GLU A 481 16.44 17.53 12.10
C GLU A 481 14.92 17.66 11.90
N LYS A 482 14.41 16.91 10.92
CA LYS A 482 12.97 16.83 10.66
C LYS A 482 12.31 15.71 11.47
N LEU A 483 11.09 15.99 11.94
CA LEU A 483 10.29 15.09 12.76
C LEU A 483 9.01 14.70 12.02
N LEU A 484 8.72 13.40 12.00
CA LEU A 484 7.44 12.86 11.53
C LEU A 484 6.61 12.41 12.74
N ILE A 485 5.37 12.88 12.85
CA ILE A 485 4.42 12.44 13.88
C ILE A 485 3.22 11.79 13.19
N ILE A 486 2.91 10.56 13.58
CA ILE A 486 1.78 9.80 13.05
C ILE A 486 0.82 9.38 14.17
N THR A 487 -0.47 9.38 13.84
CA THR A 487 -1.58 8.99 14.72
C THR A 487 -2.69 8.34 13.90
N GLN A 488 -3.51 7.48 14.47
CA GLN A 488 -4.73 6.99 13.83
C GLN A 488 -5.84 8.05 13.79
N PHE A 489 -5.77 9.10 14.62
CA PHE A 489 -6.87 10.04 14.85
C PHE A 489 -6.64 11.43 14.20
N PRO A 490 -7.54 11.89 13.30
CA PRO A 490 -7.51 13.26 12.79
C PRO A 490 -7.54 14.35 13.88
N GLN A 491 -8.27 14.11 14.97
CA GLN A 491 -8.42 14.98 16.14
C GLN A 491 -7.06 15.19 16.81
N VAL A 492 -6.35 14.08 17.09
CA VAL A 492 -4.99 14.12 17.66
C VAL A 492 -4.05 14.90 16.74
N ALA A 493 -4.08 14.62 15.44
CA ALA A 493 -3.22 15.31 14.47
C ALA A 493 -3.45 16.83 14.48
N PHE A 494 -4.71 17.27 14.62
CA PHE A 494 -5.07 18.68 14.71
C PHE A 494 -4.65 19.31 16.04
N ILE A 495 -4.96 18.66 17.17
CA ILE A 495 -4.52 19.12 18.50
C ILE A 495 -3.00 19.28 18.53
N LEU A 496 -2.25 18.34 17.96
CA LEU A 496 -0.79 18.42 17.88
C LEU A 496 -0.29 19.59 17.03
N LYS A 497 -0.99 19.93 15.94
CA LYS A 497 -0.69 21.16 15.16
C LYS A 497 -0.85 22.39 16.05
N LEU A 498 -1.98 22.51 16.76
CA LEU A 498 -2.24 23.64 17.66
C LEU A 498 -1.23 23.70 18.81
N PHE A 499 -0.97 22.56 19.44
CA PHE A 499 0.01 22.38 20.51
C PHE A 499 1.40 22.87 20.06
N ILE A 500 1.90 22.39 18.93
CA ILE A 500 3.24 22.79 18.48
C ILE A 500 3.27 24.29 18.14
N SER A 501 2.22 24.81 17.49
CA SER A 501 2.15 26.24 17.17
C SER A 501 2.11 27.13 18.42
N ALA A 502 1.47 26.68 19.50
CA ALA A 502 1.34 27.44 20.75
C ALA A 502 2.61 27.37 21.62
N TYR A 503 3.19 26.17 21.78
CA TYR A 503 4.32 25.93 22.69
C TYR A 503 5.68 26.12 22.02
N PHE A 504 5.75 26.11 20.68
CA PHE A 504 6.97 26.36 19.92
C PHE A 504 6.73 27.46 18.86
N PRO A 505 6.59 28.74 19.26
CA PRO A 505 6.25 29.83 18.34
C PRO A 505 7.19 29.95 17.14
N SER A 506 8.49 29.67 17.33
CA SER A 506 9.52 29.67 16.27
C SER A 506 9.31 28.59 15.21
N LYS A 507 8.49 27.58 15.48
CA LYS A 507 8.18 26.45 14.59
C LYS A 507 6.76 26.49 14.04
N SER A 508 5.91 27.41 14.50
CA SER A 508 4.48 27.48 14.14
C SER A 508 4.23 27.45 12.62
N ASP A 509 4.97 28.23 11.85
CA ASP A 509 4.88 28.26 10.38
C ASP A 509 5.53 27.06 9.68
N ARG A 510 6.28 26.24 10.42
CA ARG A 510 7.07 25.09 9.94
C ARG A 510 6.43 23.75 10.31
N VAL A 511 5.18 23.75 10.76
CA VAL A 511 4.37 22.56 10.98
C VAL A 511 3.47 22.28 9.77
N GLY A 512 3.61 21.11 9.17
CA GLY A 512 2.77 20.63 8.09
C GLY A 512 1.77 19.59 8.61
N LEU A 513 0.49 19.75 8.27
CA LEU A 513 -0.56 18.80 8.64
C LEU A 513 -1.12 18.13 7.37
N VAL A 514 -1.11 16.79 7.33
CA VAL A 514 -1.67 15.99 6.22
C VAL A 514 -2.94 15.26 6.65
N THR A 515 -4.09 15.67 6.08
CA THR A 515 -5.41 15.11 6.40
C THR A 515 -6.15 14.60 5.16
N GLY A 516 -7.22 13.82 5.37
CA GLY A 516 -7.94 13.15 4.29
C GLY A 516 -8.56 14.10 3.26
N ARG A 517 -9.02 15.27 3.71
CA ARG A 517 -9.74 16.27 2.91
C ARG A 517 -8.86 17.26 2.17
N MET A 518 -7.55 17.26 2.39
CA MET A 518 -6.66 18.12 1.61
C MET A 518 -6.73 17.71 0.13
N THR A 519 -6.69 18.70 -0.76
CA THR A 519 -6.53 18.42 -2.18
C THR A 519 -5.19 17.71 -2.40
N LEU A 520 -5.08 16.91 -3.47
CA LEU A 520 -3.81 16.24 -3.79
C LEU A 520 -2.67 17.25 -3.98
N LYS A 521 -2.98 18.45 -4.45
CA LYS A 521 -2.06 19.58 -4.55
C LYS A 521 -1.53 20.00 -3.18
N GLU A 522 -2.43 20.37 -2.26
CA GLU A 522 -2.04 20.80 -0.90
C GLU A 522 -1.21 19.72 -0.18
N LYS A 523 -1.58 18.44 -0.35
CA LYS A 523 -0.82 17.31 0.20
C LYS A 523 0.59 17.27 -0.38
N SER A 524 0.69 17.34 -1.70
CA SER A 524 1.97 17.30 -2.41
C SER A 524 2.86 18.48 -2.02
N GLU A 525 2.31 19.70 -1.96
CA GLU A 525 3.04 20.90 -1.53
C GLU A 525 3.58 20.76 -0.10
N THR A 526 2.74 20.27 0.83
CA THR A 526 3.16 20.07 2.23
C THR A 526 4.27 19.01 2.33
N ILE A 527 4.15 17.91 1.59
CA ILE A 527 5.16 16.82 1.57
C ILE A 527 6.45 17.29 0.87
N ASN A 528 6.35 18.10 -0.19
CA ASN A 528 7.51 18.64 -0.90
C ASN A 528 8.26 19.65 -0.03
N ALA A 529 7.54 20.52 0.67
CA ALA A 529 8.09 21.42 1.69
C ALA A 529 8.81 20.65 2.81
N PHE A 530 8.28 19.50 3.23
CA PHE A 530 8.94 18.65 4.22
C PHE A 530 10.18 17.95 3.64
N THR A 531 10.12 17.45 2.42
CA THR A 531 11.22 16.67 1.81
C THR A 531 12.31 17.52 1.15
N GLY A 532 12.06 18.82 0.94
CA GLY A 532 13.00 19.73 0.29
C GLY A 532 13.26 19.41 -1.18
N LYS A 533 12.37 18.64 -1.84
CA LYS A 533 12.54 18.18 -3.23
C LYS A 533 12.18 19.22 -4.29
N GLU A 534 11.36 20.21 -3.96
CA GLU A 534 10.99 21.30 -4.87
C GLU A 534 11.17 22.65 -4.15
N LYS A 535 11.82 23.61 -4.83
CA LYS A 535 11.73 25.02 -4.45
C LYS A 535 10.34 25.50 -4.84
N THR A 536 9.35 25.27 -4.00
CA THR A 536 8.00 25.82 -4.19
C THR A 536 8.09 27.35 -4.20
N ALA A 537 7.19 28.00 -4.96
CA ALA A 537 7.07 29.46 -4.96
C ALA A 537 6.81 30.01 -3.53
N SER A 538 6.17 29.21 -2.67
CA SER A 538 6.20 29.41 -1.22
C SER A 538 7.50 28.84 -0.66
N LYS A 539 8.34 29.69 -0.07
CA LYS A 539 9.57 29.30 0.66
C LYS A 539 9.29 28.55 1.98
N ARG A 540 8.15 27.87 2.11
CA ARG A 540 7.72 27.27 3.38
C ARG A 540 8.55 26.00 3.62
N ASP A 541 9.45 26.04 4.60
CA ASP A 541 10.20 24.86 5.05
C ASP A 541 9.46 24.17 6.19
N VAL A 542 8.90 23.00 5.93
CA VAL A 542 8.20 22.21 6.95
C VAL A 542 9.22 21.35 7.71
N GLN A 543 9.40 21.61 9.00
CA GLN A 543 10.30 20.86 9.87
C GLN A 543 9.58 19.68 10.55
N ILE A 544 8.32 19.86 10.92
CA ILE A 544 7.51 18.85 11.61
C ILE A 544 6.32 18.50 10.73
N LEU A 545 6.21 17.24 10.33
CA LEU A 545 5.09 16.73 9.54
C LEU A 545 4.21 15.85 10.41
N ILE A 546 2.92 16.19 10.46
CA ILE A 546 1.90 15.49 11.24
C ILE A 546 0.85 14.94 10.29
N GLY A 547 0.37 13.72 10.52
CA GLY A 547 -0.76 13.20 9.76
C GLY A 547 -1.19 11.83 10.22
N THR A 548 -2.24 11.30 9.59
CA THR A 548 -2.76 10.01 10.02
C THR A 548 -1.94 8.84 9.47
N THR A 549 -1.89 7.73 10.20
CA THR A 549 -1.18 6.49 9.80
C THR A 549 -1.63 6.02 8.42
N ARG A 550 -2.91 6.19 8.07
CA ARG A 550 -3.45 5.81 6.75
C ARG A 550 -2.92 6.69 5.61
N LEU A 551 -2.61 7.95 5.87
CA LEU A 551 -2.18 8.91 4.85
C LEU A 551 -0.66 8.98 4.73
N LEU A 552 0.04 9.12 5.86
CA LEU A 552 1.50 9.23 5.87
C LEU A 552 2.20 7.87 5.93
N GLY A 553 1.52 6.81 6.38
CA GLY A 553 2.06 5.46 6.46
C GLY A 553 2.11 4.71 5.11
N VAL A 554 1.54 5.25 4.02
CA VAL A 554 1.47 4.58 2.71
C VAL A 554 2.13 5.38 1.59
N GLY A 555 2.98 4.69 0.82
CA GLY A 555 3.72 5.11 -0.37
C GLY A 555 4.38 6.49 -0.47
N LEU A 556 4.67 7.16 0.65
CA LEU A 556 5.54 8.35 0.69
C LEU A 556 7.01 8.02 1.01
N GLN A 557 7.93 8.86 0.55
CA GLN A 557 9.36 8.84 0.92
C GLN A 557 9.66 10.00 1.86
N LEU A 558 9.80 9.69 3.16
CA LEU A 558 10.01 10.69 4.21
C LEU A 558 11.41 10.56 4.82
N THR A 559 12.39 10.15 4.00
CA THR A 559 13.79 9.88 4.42
C THR A 559 14.59 11.11 4.82
N ARG A 560 14.02 12.32 4.73
CA ARG A 560 14.62 13.53 5.32
C ARG A 560 14.46 13.53 6.85
N ALA A 561 13.37 12.95 7.37
CA ALA A 561 13.22 12.77 8.80
C ALA A 561 14.24 11.75 9.30
N ALA A 562 14.79 11.98 10.49
CA ALA A 562 15.55 11.00 11.24
C ALA A 562 14.68 10.34 12.32
N ASN A 563 13.65 11.05 12.79
CA ASN A 563 12.81 10.65 13.92
C ASN A 563 11.35 10.49 13.46
N ILE A 564 10.70 9.43 13.93
CA ILE A 564 9.25 9.23 13.80
C ILE A 564 8.63 8.93 15.17
N VAL A 565 7.54 9.60 15.50
CA VAL A 565 6.74 9.36 16.71
C VAL A 565 5.38 8.80 16.29
N LEU A 566 5.02 7.65 16.85
CA LEU A 566 3.69 7.08 16.80
C LEU A 566 2.98 7.39 18.12
N MET A 567 1.93 8.19 18.05
CA MET A 567 1.23 8.71 19.24
C MET A 567 0.47 7.63 20.03
N GLU A 568 0.09 6.54 19.39
CA GLU A 568 -0.57 5.41 20.04
C GLU A 568 -0.37 4.09 19.27
N PRO A 569 -0.35 2.92 19.93
CA PRO A 569 -0.25 1.63 19.26
C PRO A 569 -1.41 1.39 18.29
N ASP A 570 -1.14 0.74 17.17
CA ASP A 570 -2.14 0.40 16.16
C ASP A 570 -2.54 -1.09 16.29
N HIS A 571 -3.84 -1.36 16.40
CA HIS A 571 -4.38 -2.73 16.44
C HIS A 571 -4.03 -3.56 15.19
N HIS A 572 -3.55 -2.93 14.10
CA HIS A 572 -2.82 -3.59 13.02
C HIS A 572 -1.34 -3.20 13.05
N PHE A 573 -0.52 -4.05 13.66
CA PHE A 573 0.93 -3.88 13.76
C PHE A 573 1.63 -3.57 12.41
N VAL A 574 1.12 -4.13 11.31
CA VAL A 574 1.62 -3.86 9.96
C VAL A 574 1.60 -2.37 9.62
N ARG A 575 0.59 -1.61 10.08
CA ARG A 575 0.49 -0.17 9.84
C ARG A 575 1.58 0.60 10.58
N GLU A 576 1.96 0.16 11.77
CA GLU A 576 3.10 0.72 12.50
C GLU A 576 4.40 0.52 11.72
N LEU A 577 4.68 -0.72 11.29
CA LEU A 577 5.87 -1.04 10.50
C LEU A 577 5.93 -0.26 9.18
N GLN A 578 4.77 -0.07 8.54
CA GLN A 578 4.64 0.74 7.33
C GLN A 578 4.98 2.21 7.60
N GLY A 579 4.58 2.74 8.76
CA GLY A 579 4.96 4.06 9.24
C GLY A 579 6.46 4.20 9.47
N TYR A 580 7.06 3.31 10.27
CA TYR A 580 8.50 3.37 10.58
C TYR A 580 9.37 3.30 9.33
N ALA A 581 8.99 2.46 8.36
CA ALA A 581 9.70 2.34 7.10
C ALA A 581 9.55 3.57 6.17
N ARG A 582 8.74 4.57 6.50
CA ARG A 582 8.75 5.86 5.76
C ARG A 582 10.05 6.60 5.98
N VAL A 583 10.61 6.44 7.18
CA VAL A 583 11.89 7.02 7.61
C VAL A 583 13.03 6.01 7.41
N HIS A 584 12.84 4.76 7.83
CA HIS A 584 13.83 3.69 7.70
C HIS A 584 13.65 2.92 6.37
N ARG A 585 14.18 3.50 5.28
CA ARG A 585 14.12 2.92 3.93
C ARG A 585 15.30 3.34 3.06
N ILE A 586 15.38 2.75 1.87
CA ILE A 586 16.31 3.16 0.81
C ILE A 586 16.21 4.68 0.61
N GLY A 587 17.37 5.34 0.61
CA GLY A 587 17.49 6.80 0.49
C GLY A 587 17.64 7.53 1.82
N GLN A 588 17.54 6.84 2.96
CA GLN A 588 17.90 7.41 4.26
C GLN A 588 19.42 7.66 4.31
N LYS A 589 19.79 8.94 4.50
CA LYS A 589 21.20 9.38 4.52
C LYS A 589 21.70 9.67 5.95
N ASN A 590 20.80 9.90 6.91
CA ASN A 590 21.18 10.08 8.30
C ASN A 590 21.89 8.84 8.85
N LYS A 591 22.89 9.04 9.72
CA LYS A 591 23.71 7.95 10.27
C LYS A 591 22.87 6.96 11.10
N LEU A 592 21.86 7.47 11.78
CA LEU A 592 20.90 6.75 12.60
C LEU A 592 19.51 7.32 12.33
N SER A 593 18.49 6.48 12.43
CA SER A 593 17.09 6.91 12.51
C SER A 593 16.41 6.25 13.70
N CYS A 594 15.42 6.91 14.27
CA CYS A 594 14.73 6.44 15.48
C CYS A 594 13.21 6.42 15.27
N SER A 595 12.54 5.43 15.85
CA SER A 595 11.08 5.40 15.99
C SER A 595 10.69 5.28 17.45
N TYR A 596 9.67 6.04 17.86
CA TYR A 596 9.16 6.08 19.22
C TYR A 596 7.66 5.76 19.20
N ARG A 597 7.25 4.73 19.92
CA ARG A 597 5.82 4.39 20.09
C ARG A 597 5.39 4.75 21.51
N LEU A 598 4.49 5.72 21.61
CA LEU A 598 4.01 6.21 22.90
C LEU A 598 2.86 5.32 23.39
N ILE A 599 2.97 4.87 24.63
CA ILE A 599 2.06 3.90 25.26
C ILE A 599 1.61 4.47 26.60
N ASP A 600 0.31 4.58 26.81
CA ASP A 600 -0.27 4.81 28.12
C ASP A 600 -0.47 3.46 28.84
N GLU A 601 0.34 3.18 29.86
CA GLU A 601 0.26 1.95 30.65
C GLU A 601 -1.01 1.86 31.49
N SER A 602 -1.72 2.98 31.68
CA SER A 602 -3.00 2.99 32.37
C SER A 602 -4.19 2.70 31.45
N SER A 603 -3.97 2.65 30.13
CA SER A 603 -5.01 2.40 29.14
C SER A 603 -5.23 0.89 28.91
N GLU A 604 -6.42 0.39 29.27
CA GLU A 604 -6.78 -1.01 29.02
C GLU A 604 -6.74 -1.34 27.52
N ILE A 605 -7.25 -0.45 26.67
CA ILE A 605 -7.33 -0.68 25.22
C ILE A 605 -5.93 -0.76 24.59
N GLU A 606 -5.00 0.14 24.95
CA GLU A 606 -3.62 0.06 24.46
C GLU A 606 -2.90 -1.19 24.99
N GLY A 607 -3.10 -1.51 26.28
CA GLY A 607 -2.58 -2.75 26.88
C GLY A 607 -3.12 -4.01 26.20
N MET A 608 -4.39 -4.01 25.78
CA MET A 608 -4.99 -5.11 25.01
C MET A 608 -4.37 -5.22 23.61
N VAL A 609 -4.09 -4.10 22.94
CA VAL A 609 -3.38 -4.08 21.65
C VAL A 609 -1.97 -4.65 21.79
N LEU A 610 -1.20 -4.21 22.78
CA LEU A 610 0.17 -4.67 22.98
C LEU A 610 0.24 -6.16 23.34
N ARG A 611 -0.65 -6.64 24.21
CA ARG A 611 -0.78 -8.08 24.52
C ARG A 611 -1.03 -8.89 23.26
N ARG A 612 -1.96 -8.43 22.41
CA ARG A 612 -2.28 -9.10 21.16
C ARG A 612 -1.12 -9.16 20.18
N GLN A 613 -0.32 -8.09 20.10
CA GLN A 613 0.89 -8.06 19.28
C GLN A 613 1.97 -9.00 19.84
N ALA A 614 2.18 -8.99 21.15
CA ALA A 614 3.12 -9.88 21.83
C ALA A 614 2.76 -11.37 21.63
N ASP A 615 1.48 -11.75 21.76
CA ASP A 615 0.98 -13.10 21.51
C ASP A 615 1.29 -13.57 20.09
N ARG A 616 1.33 -12.64 19.13
CA ARG A 616 1.66 -12.90 17.72
C ARG A 616 3.15 -12.80 17.41
N ARG A 617 3.99 -12.53 18.41
CA ARG A 617 5.43 -12.25 18.26
C ARG A 617 5.71 -11.09 17.29
N GLU A 618 4.81 -10.12 17.29
CA GLU A 618 4.89 -8.92 16.46
C GLU A 618 5.74 -7.86 17.18
N PHE A 619 7.05 -7.84 16.90
CA PHE A 619 7.99 -6.88 17.48
C PHE A 619 8.66 -6.01 16.42
N PRO A 620 8.85 -4.70 16.70
CA PRO A 620 9.53 -3.78 15.80
C PRO A 620 11.05 -4.00 15.87
N GLY A 621 11.53 -4.98 15.09
CA GLY A 621 12.95 -5.31 14.97
C GLY A 621 13.44 -6.36 15.99
N ARG A 622 14.75 -6.37 16.25
CA ARG A 622 15.40 -7.26 17.23
C ARG A 622 15.81 -6.45 18.45
N ARG A 623 15.73 -7.05 19.64
CA ARG A 623 16.19 -6.42 20.89
C ARG A 623 17.70 -6.17 20.79
N VAL A 624 18.13 -4.95 21.09
CA VAL A 624 19.55 -4.61 21.20
C VAL A 624 19.97 -4.93 22.64
N VAL A 625 20.86 -5.90 22.81
CA VAL A 625 21.46 -6.22 24.11
C VAL A 625 22.59 -5.23 24.36
N GLY A 626 22.51 -4.41 25.42
CA GLY A 626 23.59 -3.48 25.82
C GLY A 626 23.24 -1.98 25.90
N GLY A 627 21.97 -1.58 25.86
CA GLY A 627 21.57 -0.21 26.22
C GLY A 627 21.57 -0.04 27.74
N MET A 628 22.23 1.01 28.25
CA MET A 628 22.36 1.37 29.66
C MET A 628 21.03 1.26 30.43
N GLU A 629 20.82 0.14 31.12
CA GLU A 629 19.94 0.07 32.28
C GLU A 629 20.82 0.35 33.51
N GLY A 630 20.45 1.38 34.26
CA GLY A 630 21.03 1.67 35.58
C GLY A 630 21.04 0.41 36.43
N GLY A 631 22.20 0.12 37.00
CA GLY A 631 22.54 -1.20 37.51
C GLY A 631 21.56 -1.78 38.54
N ARG A 632 21.35 -3.08 38.39
CA ARG A 632 21.40 -4.08 39.47
C ARG A 632 21.65 -5.44 38.81
N GLY A 633 22.76 -6.06 39.18
CA GLY A 633 23.20 -7.35 38.65
C GLY A 633 22.28 -8.49 39.04
N GLY A 634 22.22 -9.49 38.16
CA GLY A 634 21.59 -10.79 38.38
C GLY A 634 21.80 -11.66 37.14
N GLU A 635 22.54 -12.74 37.31
CA GLU A 635 23.02 -13.68 36.29
C GLU A 635 21.90 -14.52 35.63
N GLY A 636 22.18 -14.98 34.40
CA GLY A 636 21.74 -16.28 33.87
C GLY A 636 20.38 -16.32 33.15
N ASP A 637 20.37 -16.50 31.83
CA ASP A 637 20.24 -17.83 31.22
C ASP A 637 20.15 -17.72 29.68
N ALA A 638 20.83 -18.64 28.99
CA ALA A 638 20.98 -18.66 27.54
C ALA A 638 19.81 -19.43 26.89
N GLY A 639 19.05 -18.75 26.03
CA GLY A 639 18.02 -19.36 25.18
C GLY A 639 18.49 -19.48 23.70
N PRO A 640 18.08 -20.53 22.98
CA PRO A 640 18.81 -21.03 21.81
C PRO A 640 18.50 -20.29 20.50
N GLU A 641 19.52 -20.22 19.66
CA GLU A 641 19.42 -19.86 18.24
C GLU A 641 18.60 -20.91 17.47
N GLY A 642 17.69 -20.46 16.59
CA GLY A 642 16.90 -21.35 15.75
C GLY A 642 16.31 -20.67 14.51
N THR A 643 17.02 -20.84 13.39
CA THR A 643 16.59 -20.95 11.97
C THR A 643 15.52 -20.02 11.39
#